data_AF-A0A949G0J4-F1
#
_entry.id   AF-A0A949G0J4-F1
#
_cell.length_a   1.000
_cell.length_b   1.000
_cell.length_c   1.000
_cell.angle_alpha   90.00
_cell.angle_beta   90.00
_cell.angle_gamma   90.00
#
_symmetry.space_group_name_H-M   'P 1'
#
loop_
_entity.id
_entity.type
_entity.pdbx_description
1 polymer ?
#
loop_
_entity_poly.entity_id
_entity_poly.type
_entity_poly.pdbx_seq_one_letter_code
_entity_poly.pdbx_strand_id
1 'polypeptide(L)'
;MPNHRAARSRPRDSRATRRPLAHERLEPRIAFAVAPGLAATGSQPAGALSGKIVFASAGHGWQWSDTLNRYATDRGNTLSMVEDFGNQDQFTFYADYLFRGGATVVPLRPLGRQPNEVVLDNDSADVVWSGSWFTSTSGTRWYDEDYGAVADTAKYRYANVSTSGETATATYAPTIPAAGFYPVYAWASTSSNRTDQLYRVNHTGGSTQVRIDHRKVGNGWIYLGTYHFAAGRSPADGSVAVSNSSTAGGSVVIADAIRFGNGMGDVPSGPNGIGTGSVSGYPREDENSLHWLWRGIGQSTTFTSPSTLLGTSNVSAPARMAEDMNADTNPYGTSVYVAFHSNATTGDPATATGRGAIGLLSSTNPTPNQNALATALGRQINVDMRALDGQFEYDWSTRTTYALAGDYGEISNLRALGEFDSSIIEVAFHDNTPDNALLRDPRARDQIARSTYEGTLEHLIAYPGTTTAPANVTLPSSPTQVSVTCTADGRATISWVPGPSSSGGTAGVFGSPATGFRVYGSTDGLGFDGGTAVAGGTARSLTLTGLDPTMPYQFRVAATNAGGESLPSEVVTVLPAVGSRQVLVVNGFDRLDRSQNFKLTYLTSGTTTERVWARYNNSRDYAGVVQAAIQAARPGVRVDAASNEAVIQGAVSLATYDAVVWILGTESTAGRTFDATEQTLVEQFVAGGGHLFVTGAEVGYDLDGQNNGRTFFRTTLGAGYSSDDAGTYQVTAPAGGIFAGLSGIGFSNGSSFASLDGQTYNVAYPDVLTAQAGSTVALSYSGGTGGAAAIQRTGTAGRGNVVLAGFPFETITQAATRTSVMDRVLGYFGVIPDLPLSVAAGQASIDGTTRSGPLRLVKRGGGRLVIDRVNTFTGGTVIEEGEVVLRNPAGLGTAGIEVRNGARLTIDCGYGRVSLPGLALAAGGRIDVGAGGIVIAAGTASVATVRQQVVAGRGQGDWASTTTGIGSAAAGPGSNRTVGILVQNDGSILVACAAPGDIDLDGFVDIADIAALMGSGLFDTGLAAAWWEGDVNYDGVVDSLDLGEMLGSGLFDGGGYRT
;
A
#
# COMPACT_ATOMS: atom_id res chain seq x y z
N MET A 1 -8.32 -6.56 -76.28
CA MET A 1 -9.60 -5.82 -76.24
C MET A 1 -10.68 -6.66 -76.89
N PRO A 2 -11.97 -6.52 -76.54
CA PRO A 2 -12.60 -6.40 -75.22
C PRO A 2 -13.57 -7.59 -74.99
N ASN A 3 -14.09 -7.80 -73.77
CA ASN A 3 -15.27 -8.64 -73.62
C ASN A 3 -16.24 -8.14 -72.54
N HIS A 4 -17.51 -8.31 -72.89
CA HIS A 4 -18.69 -7.59 -72.41
C HIS A 4 -19.34 -8.19 -71.16
N ARG A 5 -20.02 -7.28 -70.43
CA ARG A 5 -21.38 -7.39 -69.84
C ARG A 5 -21.58 -8.04 -68.45
N ALA A 6 -22.08 -7.16 -67.57
CA ALA A 6 -23.43 -7.15 -66.98
C ALA A 6 -23.60 -7.57 -65.51
N ALA A 7 -24.26 -6.64 -64.82
CA ALA A 7 -24.69 -6.59 -63.43
C ALA A 7 -25.38 -7.83 -62.87
N ARG A 8 -25.14 -8.10 -61.58
CA ARG A 8 -26.11 -8.68 -60.64
C ARG A 8 -25.98 -8.04 -59.26
N SER A 9 -27.05 -7.35 -58.86
CA SER A 9 -27.36 -6.98 -57.48
C SER A 9 -28.02 -8.17 -56.75
N ARG A 10 -27.56 -8.49 -55.55
CA ARG A 10 -28.34 -9.25 -54.54
C ARG A 10 -28.09 -8.68 -53.14
N PRO A 11 -29.07 -8.77 -52.23
CA PRO A 11 -29.16 -7.94 -51.02
C PRO A 11 -28.35 -8.51 -49.86
N ARG A 12 -27.80 -7.63 -49.02
CA ARG A 12 -27.23 -7.99 -47.72
C ARG A 12 -28.36 -8.26 -46.73
N ASP A 13 -28.45 -9.49 -46.27
CA ASP A 13 -29.26 -9.88 -45.12
C ASP A 13 -28.35 -9.82 -43.88
N SER A 14 -28.55 -8.83 -43.02
CA SER A 14 -27.83 -8.69 -41.75
C SER A 14 -28.82 -8.61 -40.60
N ARG A 15 -29.32 -9.77 -40.16
CA ARG A 15 -29.89 -9.93 -38.81
C ARG A 15 -28.82 -10.51 -37.89
N ALA A 16 -27.97 -9.62 -37.37
CA ALA A 16 -27.23 -9.90 -36.15
C ALA A 16 -28.20 -9.83 -34.97
N THR A 17 -28.37 -10.97 -34.29
CA THR A 17 -29.11 -11.09 -33.04
C THR A 17 -28.45 -10.22 -31.97
N ARG A 18 -29.05 -9.07 -31.65
CA ARG A 18 -28.69 -8.27 -30.48
C ARG A 18 -28.91 -9.12 -29.22
N ARG A 19 -27.84 -9.63 -28.63
CA ARG A 19 -27.85 -9.97 -27.20
C ARG A 19 -28.07 -8.66 -26.42
N PRO A 20 -29.01 -8.59 -25.47
CA PRO A 20 -29.08 -7.44 -24.57
C PRO A 20 -27.75 -7.39 -23.80
N LEU A 21 -27.08 -6.24 -23.81
CA LEU A 21 -26.04 -5.94 -22.83
C LEU A 21 -26.72 -5.98 -21.47
N ALA A 22 -26.46 -7.03 -20.69
CA ALA A 22 -26.77 -7.01 -19.28
C ALA A 22 -25.84 -5.97 -18.66
N HIS A 23 -26.40 -4.84 -18.22
CA HIS A 23 -25.68 -3.95 -17.31
C HIS A 23 -25.31 -4.78 -16.08
N GLU A 24 -24.02 -5.02 -15.91
CA GLU A 24 -23.46 -5.43 -14.64
C GLU A 24 -24.00 -4.44 -13.59
N ARG A 25 -24.61 -4.97 -12.52
CA ARG A 25 -25.05 -4.11 -11.42
C ARG A 25 -23.78 -3.49 -10.84
N LEU A 26 -23.62 -2.19 -11.01
CA LEU A 26 -22.70 -1.41 -10.21
C LEU A 26 -23.00 -1.73 -8.74
N GLU A 27 -22.01 -2.29 -8.04
CA GLU A 27 -22.03 -2.40 -6.58
C GLU A 27 -22.46 -1.03 -6.01
N PRO A 28 -23.32 -1.00 -4.97
CA PRO A 28 -23.73 0.25 -4.36
C PRO A 28 -22.50 0.92 -3.76
N ARG A 29 -21.98 1.94 -4.45
CA ARG A 29 -20.90 2.79 -3.94
C ARG A 29 -21.45 3.55 -2.74
N ILE A 30 -21.09 3.08 -1.56
CA ILE A 30 -21.46 3.67 -0.27
C ILE A 30 -20.94 5.10 -0.26
N ALA A 31 -21.86 6.06 -0.08
CA ALA A 31 -21.49 7.45 0.18
C ALA A 31 -20.73 7.55 1.51
N PHE A 32 -19.62 8.30 1.49
CA PHE A 32 -18.80 8.77 2.62
C PHE A 32 -19.30 8.40 4.02
N ALA A 33 -18.91 7.22 4.51
CA ALA A 33 -18.46 7.08 5.89
C ALA A 33 -16.96 6.82 5.77
N VAL A 34 -16.16 7.76 6.27
CA VAL A 34 -14.71 7.55 6.41
C VAL A 34 -14.52 6.22 7.11
N ALA A 35 -13.62 5.37 6.59
CA ALA A 35 -13.39 4.08 7.19
C ALA A 35 -13.18 4.27 8.70
N PRO A 36 -13.88 3.50 9.56
CA PRO A 36 -13.87 3.73 10.99
C PRO A 36 -12.45 3.94 11.53
N GLY A 37 -12.27 4.97 12.37
CA GLY A 37 -10.99 5.31 12.98
C GLY A 37 -10.00 6.10 12.11
N LEU A 38 -10.33 6.44 10.85
CA LEU A 38 -9.52 7.30 9.98
C LEU A 38 -9.95 8.79 10.06
N ALA A 39 -9.02 9.68 9.73
CA ALA A 39 -9.21 11.13 9.73
C ALA A 39 -9.75 11.62 8.38
N ALA A 40 -11.03 11.93 8.30
CA ALA A 40 -11.74 12.29 7.06
C ALA A 40 -11.08 13.34 6.16
N THR A 41 -10.48 14.35 6.79
CA THR A 41 -10.14 15.61 6.13
C THR A 41 -8.76 16.05 6.55
N GLY A 42 -7.86 16.10 5.57
CA GLY A 42 -6.54 16.68 5.68
C GLY A 42 -6.51 18.11 5.18
N SER A 43 -5.31 18.69 5.22
CA SER A 43 -5.00 19.95 4.58
C SER A 43 -3.63 19.85 3.90
N GLN A 44 -3.37 20.74 2.95
CA GLN A 44 -1.99 21.03 2.53
C GLN A 44 -1.11 21.24 3.78
N PRO A 45 0.10 20.67 3.84
CA PRO A 45 1.05 20.97 4.91
C PRO A 45 1.33 22.47 5.01
N ALA A 46 1.42 22.99 6.24
CA ALA A 46 1.92 24.33 6.51
C ALA A 46 3.41 24.26 6.87
N GLY A 47 4.19 25.27 6.50
CA GLY A 47 5.64 25.26 6.68
C GLY A 47 6.29 26.62 6.47
N ALA A 48 7.61 26.63 6.30
CA ALA A 48 8.38 27.86 6.18
C ALA A 48 8.03 28.69 4.93
N LEU A 49 7.46 28.07 3.89
CA LEU A 49 7.02 28.74 2.67
C LEU A 49 5.53 29.12 2.67
N SER A 50 4.81 28.95 3.79
CA SER A 50 3.41 29.36 3.87
C SER A 50 3.22 30.84 3.50
N GLY A 51 2.33 31.08 2.54
CA GLY A 51 2.03 32.42 2.00
C GLY A 51 3.02 32.92 0.95
N LYS A 52 3.99 32.11 0.53
CA LYS A 52 4.90 32.37 -0.60
C LYS A 52 4.37 31.71 -1.88
N ILE A 53 4.67 32.32 -3.01
CA ILE A 53 4.33 31.81 -4.35
C ILE A 53 5.62 31.41 -5.05
N VAL A 54 5.68 30.20 -5.58
CA VAL A 54 6.83 29.75 -6.36
C VAL A 54 6.38 29.36 -7.76
N PHE A 55 6.81 30.17 -8.73
CA PHE A 55 6.67 29.88 -10.14
C PHE A 55 7.86 29.03 -10.57
N ALA A 56 7.60 27.94 -11.29
CA ALA A 56 8.67 27.07 -11.73
C ALA A 56 8.38 26.41 -13.09
N SER A 57 9.44 26.17 -13.84
CA SER A 57 9.41 25.62 -15.20
C SER A 57 10.55 24.62 -15.41
N ALA A 58 10.51 23.88 -16.51
CA ALA A 58 11.52 22.87 -16.85
C ALA A 58 11.99 22.97 -18.31
N GLY A 59 12.59 24.09 -18.70
CA GLY A 59 13.29 24.25 -19.97
C GLY A 59 12.44 23.97 -21.23
N HIS A 60 13.04 23.25 -22.19
CA HIS A 60 12.57 23.23 -23.57
C HIS A 60 11.52 22.18 -23.91
N GLY A 61 11.65 20.88 -23.64
CA GLY A 61 10.61 19.89 -24.00
C GLY A 61 10.43 19.68 -25.51
N TRP A 62 9.41 18.92 -25.92
CA TRP A 62 9.04 18.80 -27.32
C TRP A 62 8.54 20.14 -27.87
N GLN A 63 9.18 20.61 -28.94
CA GLN A 63 8.85 21.85 -29.63
C GLN A 63 8.95 21.69 -31.15
N TRP A 64 8.19 22.49 -31.89
CA TRP A 64 8.31 22.50 -33.34
C TRP A 64 9.64 23.10 -33.80
N SER A 65 10.37 22.37 -34.65
CA SER A 65 11.61 22.85 -35.27
C SER A 65 11.37 23.08 -36.77
N ASP A 66 11.46 24.34 -37.20
CA ASP A 66 11.34 24.71 -38.62
C ASP A 66 12.47 24.11 -39.46
N THR A 67 13.68 24.05 -38.90
CA THR A 67 14.86 23.46 -39.55
C THR A 67 14.67 21.97 -39.82
N LEU A 68 14.08 21.24 -38.87
CA LEU A 68 13.84 19.80 -38.99
C LEU A 68 12.46 19.47 -39.57
N ASN A 69 11.59 20.46 -39.72
CA ASN A 69 10.19 20.33 -40.13
C ASN A 69 9.42 19.24 -39.35
N ARG A 70 9.62 19.19 -38.02
CA ARG A 70 9.00 18.25 -37.09
C ARG A 70 9.13 18.73 -35.64
N TYR A 71 8.41 18.07 -34.73
CA TYR A 71 8.67 18.20 -33.29
C TYR A 71 10.03 17.59 -32.93
N ALA A 72 10.82 18.32 -32.15
CA ALA A 72 12.13 17.92 -31.64
C ALA A 72 12.34 18.50 -30.23
N THR A 73 13.15 17.83 -29.42
CA THR A 73 13.71 18.40 -28.19
C THR A 73 14.91 19.29 -28.53
N ASP A 74 15.29 20.19 -27.63
CA ASP A 74 16.43 21.09 -27.87
C ASP A 74 17.76 20.34 -27.84
N ARG A 75 17.88 19.34 -26.95
CA ARG A 75 19.00 18.40 -26.94
C ARG A 75 18.56 17.00 -27.35
N GLY A 76 19.50 16.26 -27.95
CA GLY A 76 19.33 14.85 -28.25
C GLY A 76 19.49 13.96 -27.01
N ASN A 77 19.37 12.65 -27.22
CA ASN A 77 19.65 11.66 -26.19
C ASN A 77 21.17 11.47 -26.03
N THR A 78 21.69 11.90 -24.88
CA THR A 78 23.11 11.78 -24.50
C THR A 78 23.20 10.95 -23.23
N LEU A 79 24.00 9.87 -23.27
CA LEU A 79 24.20 8.95 -22.14
C LEU A 79 22.88 8.38 -21.57
N SER A 80 21.89 8.10 -22.42
CA SER A 80 20.55 7.62 -22.04
C SER A 80 19.70 8.66 -21.29
N MET A 81 20.01 9.95 -21.44
CA MET A 81 19.20 11.05 -20.93
C MET A 81 18.94 12.06 -22.06
N VAL A 82 17.70 12.53 -22.15
CA VAL A 82 17.36 13.74 -22.90
C VAL A 82 17.20 14.85 -21.87
N GLU A 83 18.00 15.91 -21.98
CA GLU A 83 17.97 17.07 -21.06
C GLU A 83 16.53 17.53 -20.78
N ASP A 84 15.76 17.75 -21.84
CA ASP A 84 14.40 18.28 -21.80
C ASP A 84 13.43 17.48 -20.93
N PHE A 85 13.62 16.16 -20.85
CA PHE A 85 12.84 15.27 -19.97
C PHE A 85 13.45 15.22 -18.58
N GLY A 86 14.79 15.20 -18.48
CA GLY A 86 15.50 15.22 -17.21
C GLY A 86 15.20 16.48 -16.38
N ASN A 87 15.04 17.64 -17.02
CA ASN A 87 14.69 18.89 -16.35
C ASN A 87 13.29 18.81 -15.74
N GLN A 88 12.35 18.20 -16.46
CA GLN A 88 10.96 18.00 -15.99
C GLN A 88 10.86 16.99 -14.86
N ASP A 89 11.61 15.90 -14.98
CA ASP A 89 11.71 14.90 -13.91
C ASP A 89 12.29 15.58 -12.65
N GLN A 90 13.30 16.47 -12.75
CA GLN A 90 13.84 17.21 -11.58
C GLN A 90 12.81 18.18 -10.97
N PHE A 91 12.14 18.94 -11.83
CA PHE A 91 11.15 19.92 -11.41
C PHE A 91 10.01 19.28 -10.60
N THR A 92 9.57 18.08 -11.01
CA THR A 92 8.54 17.33 -10.29
C THR A 92 8.92 17.03 -8.83
N PHE A 93 10.18 16.67 -8.54
CA PHE A 93 10.63 16.44 -7.16
C PHE A 93 10.64 17.75 -6.36
N TYR A 94 11.14 18.84 -6.94
CA TYR A 94 11.18 20.14 -6.28
C TYR A 94 9.80 20.68 -5.92
N ALA A 95 8.81 20.50 -6.81
CA ALA A 95 7.43 20.91 -6.57
C ALA A 95 6.81 20.21 -5.35
N ASP A 96 7.16 18.95 -5.06
CA ASP A 96 6.68 18.24 -3.86
C ASP A 96 7.27 18.85 -2.58
N TYR A 97 8.56 19.18 -2.55
CA TYR A 97 9.19 19.88 -1.42
C TYR A 97 8.55 21.26 -1.18
N LEU A 98 8.26 22.01 -2.24
CA LEU A 98 7.57 23.29 -2.13
C LEU A 98 6.16 23.16 -1.55
N PHE A 99 5.37 22.20 -2.05
CA PHE A 99 4.01 21.97 -1.60
C PHE A 99 3.98 21.57 -0.12
N ARG A 100 4.91 20.70 0.29
CA ARG A 100 5.10 20.26 1.69
C ARG A 100 5.66 21.34 2.62
N GLY A 101 6.40 22.31 2.07
CA GLY A 101 6.82 23.52 2.77
C GLY A 101 5.70 24.57 2.90
N GLY A 102 4.53 24.32 2.33
CA GLY A 102 3.35 25.18 2.40
C GLY A 102 3.29 26.29 1.34
N ALA A 103 4.13 26.24 0.31
CA ALA A 103 4.08 27.21 -0.79
C ALA A 103 2.81 27.05 -1.64
N THR A 104 2.36 28.15 -2.25
CA THR A 104 1.53 28.06 -3.47
C THR A 104 2.44 27.75 -4.65
N VAL A 105 2.26 26.58 -5.26
CA VAL A 105 3.11 26.11 -6.37
C VAL A 105 2.42 26.41 -7.70
N VAL A 106 3.10 27.14 -8.57
CA VAL A 106 2.61 27.47 -9.92
C VAL A 106 3.50 26.82 -10.97
N PRO A 107 3.08 25.67 -11.52
CA PRO A 107 3.84 24.98 -12.54
C PRO A 107 3.56 25.56 -13.93
N LEU A 108 4.62 26.04 -14.58
CA LEU A 108 4.58 26.55 -15.96
C LEU A 108 4.84 25.45 -17.01
N ARG A 109 4.94 24.21 -16.55
CA ARG A 109 4.86 22.95 -17.30
C ARG A 109 4.24 21.90 -16.34
N PRO A 110 3.35 21.00 -16.77
CA PRO A 110 2.54 20.22 -15.82
C PRO A 110 3.38 19.20 -15.04
N LEU A 111 3.03 18.91 -13.78
CA LEU A 111 3.82 18.09 -12.85
C LEU A 111 3.55 16.59 -13.01
N GLY A 112 4.58 15.78 -12.76
CA GLY A 112 4.44 14.32 -12.78
C GLY A 112 4.09 13.76 -14.16
N ARG A 113 3.52 12.55 -14.17
CA ARG A 113 3.10 11.85 -15.39
C ARG A 113 1.67 11.37 -15.27
N GLN A 114 0.79 11.90 -16.11
CA GLN A 114 -0.61 11.52 -16.18
C GLN A 114 -1.18 11.84 -17.57
N PRO A 115 -1.11 10.88 -18.52
CA PRO A 115 -1.53 11.11 -19.90
C PRO A 115 -3.05 11.26 -20.07
N ASN A 116 -3.86 10.89 -19.07
CA ASN A 116 -5.28 11.19 -19.08
C ASN A 116 -5.52 12.62 -18.57
N GLU A 117 -6.51 13.30 -19.12
CA GLU A 117 -6.99 14.57 -18.57
C GLU A 117 -8.52 14.62 -18.56
N VAL A 118 -9.05 15.34 -17.57
CA VAL A 118 -10.41 15.85 -17.59
C VAL A 118 -10.37 17.28 -17.06
N VAL A 119 -10.89 18.23 -17.83
CA VAL A 119 -11.07 19.62 -17.41
C VAL A 119 -12.57 19.87 -17.32
N LEU A 120 -13.01 20.43 -16.20
CA LEU A 120 -14.38 20.88 -16.02
C LEU A 120 -14.36 22.39 -15.79
N ASP A 121 -15.05 23.12 -16.66
CA ASP A 121 -15.32 24.55 -16.49
C ASP A 121 -16.64 24.80 -15.75
N ASN A 122 -16.90 26.04 -15.36
CA ASN A 122 -18.08 26.43 -14.60
C ASN A 122 -19.41 26.22 -15.31
N ASP A 123 -19.45 26.09 -16.64
CA ASP A 123 -20.68 25.76 -17.36
C ASP A 123 -20.75 24.29 -17.81
N SER A 124 -19.72 23.50 -17.51
CA SER A 124 -19.74 22.05 -17.68
C SER A 124 -20.88 21.41 -16.87
N ALA A 125 -21.61 20.49 -17.52
CA ALA A 125 -22.78 19.83 -16.94
C ALA A 125 -22.49 19.00 -15.67
N ASP A 126 -21.24 18.62 -15.46
CA ASP A 126 -20.79 17.82 -14.33
C ASP A 126 -20.43 18.64 -13.08
N VAL A 127 -20.62 19.98 -13.11
CA VAL A 127 -20.48 20.86 -11.95
C VAL A 127 -21.80 20.96 -11.17
N VAL A 128 -21.74 20.61 -9.88
CA VAL A 128 -22.89 20.64 -8.96
C VAL A 128 -22.82 21.87 -8.07
N TRP A 129 -23.86 22.70 -8.11
CA TRP A 129 -23.95 23.96 -7.37
C TRP A 129 -24.82 23.80 -6.12
N SER A 130 -24.35 24.32 -4.99
CA SER A 130 -25.11 24.44 -3.74
C SER A 130 -24.98 25.85 -3.17
N GLY A 131 -26.05 26.35 -2.55
CA GLY A 131 -26.11 27.72 -2.04
C GLY A 131 -26.25 28.78 -3.15
N SER A 132 -26.02 30.05 -2.80
CA SER A 132 -26.17 31.18 -3.71
C SER A 132 -24.90 31.44 -4.51
N TRP A 133 -24.98 31.26 -5.83
CA TRP A 133 -23.95 31.59 -6.80
C TRP A 133 -24.49 32.60 -7.82
N PHE A 134 -23.65 33.55 -8.20
CA PHE A 134 -23.97 34.59 -9.16
C PHE A 134 -23.12 34.39 -10.42
N THR A 135 -23.73 34.57 -11.58
CA THR A 135 -23.02 34.53 -12.86
C THR A 135 -22.34 35.86 -13.13
N SER A 136 -21.05 35.83 -13.45
CA SER A 136 -20.38 36.96 -14.08
C SER A 136 -20.37 36.79 -15.59
N THR A 137 -20.89 37.79 -16.29
CA THR A 137 -20.68 37.99 -17.73
C THR A 137 -19.60 39.05 -18.00
N SER A 138 -19.00 39.59 -16.94
CA SER A 138 -17.99 40.64 -16.95
C SER A 138 -16.63 40.10 -16.50
N GLY A 139 -15.55 40.79 -16.87
CA GLY A 139 -14.18 40.35 -16.59
C GLY A 139 -13.38 40.15 -17.87
N THR A 140 -12.08 40.39 -17.76
CA THR A 140 -11.11 40.32 -18.86
C THR A 140 -10.41 38.96 -18.96
N ARG A 141 -10.50 38.12 -17.92
CA ARG A 141 -9.89 36.78 -17.83
C ARG A 141 -10.88 35.78 -17.24
N TRP A 142 -11.04 34.64 -17.90
CA TRP A 142 -11.75 33.43 -17.45
C TRP A 142 -11.23 32.21 -18.22
N TYR A 143 -11.41 31.00 -17.71
CA TYR A 143 -11.05 29.79 -18.46
C TYR A 143 -12.13 29.45 -19.48
N ASP A 144 -11.73 28.81 -20.57
CA ASP A 144 -12.64 28.30 -21.61
C ASP A 144 -11.96 27.06 -22.21
N GLU A 145 -12.60 25.89 -22.08
CA GLU A 145 -12.06 24.61 -22.52
C GLU A 145 -12.03 24.45 -24.05
N ASP A 146 -12.82 25.23 -24.78
CA ASP A 146 -13.05 25.08 -26.22
C ASP A 146 -12.49 26.23 -27.08
N TYR A 147 -11.82 27.20 -26.45
CA TYR A 147 -11.21 28.36 -27.09
C TYR A 147 -12.22 29.31 -27.72
N GLY A 148 -13.40 29.42 -27.12
CA GLY A 148 -14.50 30.25 -27.61
C GLY A 148 -15.08 29.71 -28.91
N ALA A 149 -14.88 28.42 -29.19
CA ALA A 149 -15.59 27.71 -30.27
C ALA A 149 -17.08 27.68 -29.98
N VAL A 150 -17.46 27.51 -28.71
CA VAL A 150 -18.78 27.78 -28.16
C VAL A 150 -18.59 28.82 -27.05
N ALA A 151 -19.29 29.95 -27.16
CA ALA A 151 -19.15 30.99 -26.15
C ALA A 151 -19.77 30.53 -24.82
N ASP A 152 -18.98 30.54 -23.74
CA ASP A 152 -19.48 30.28 -22.40
C ASP A 152 -20.60 31.26 -22.06
N THR A 153 -21.72 30.70 -21.64
CA THR A 153 -22.87 31.53 -21.22
C THR A 153 -22.61 32.25 -19.90
N ALA A 154 -21.66 31.74 -19.12
CA ALA A 154 -21.13 32.31 -17.89
C ALA A 154 -19.61 32.32 -17.99
N LYS A 155 -18.97 33.50 -17.93
CA LYS A 155 -17.50 33.57 -17.94
C LYS A 155 -16.90 32.92 -16.70
N TYR A 156 -17.49 33.23 -15.54
CA TYR A 156 -17.23 32.52 -14.30
C TYR A 156 -18.42 32.72 -13.36
N ARG A 157 -18.49 31.93 -12.29
CA ARG A 157 -19.45 32.14 -11.22
C ARG A 157 -18.76 32.54 -9.93
N TYR A 158 -19.45 33.29 -9.09
CA TYR A 158 -18.92 33.73 -7.81
C TYR A 158 -19.94 33.61 -6.69
N ALA A 159 -19.44 33.46 -5.46
CA ALA A 159 -20.24 33.50 -4.25
C ALA A 159 -19.62 34.47 -3.26
N ASN A 160 -20.47 35.16 -2.50
CA ASN A 160 -20.00 36.00 -1.39
C ASN A 160 -19.34 35.12 -0.33
N VAL A 161 -18.19 35.58 0.18
CA VAL A 161 -17.52 34.90 1.28
C VAL A 161 -18.43 34.86 2.51
N SER A 162 -18.46 33.70 3.15
CA SER A 162 -19.04 33.51 4.48
C SER A 162 -17.92 33.30 5.49
N THR A 163 -17.88 34.15 6.52
CA THR A 163 -16.93 34.04 7.64
C THR A 163 -17.45 33.17 8.79
N SER A 164 -18.71 32.75 8.74
CA SER A 164 -19.37 31.93 9.77
C SER A 164 -19.51 30.45 9.38
N GLY A 165 -18.81 30.01 8.32
CA GLY A 165 -18.86 28.64 7.81
C GLY A 165 -19.34 28.55 6.36
N GLU A 166 -19.21 27.38 5.76
CA GLU A 166 -19.59 27.10 4.37
C GLU A 166 -21.11 27.21 4.17
N THR A 167 -21.55 28.05 3.24
CA THR A 167 -22.96 28.23 2.87
C THR A 167 -23.22 28.03 1.37
N ALA A 168 -22.16 27.98 0.57
CA ALA A 168 -22.22 27.74 -0.86
C ALA A 168 -21.00 26.95 -1.33
N THR A 169 -21.22 26.00 -2.24
CA THR A 169 -20.17 25.18 -2.85
C THR A 169 -20.40 24.99 -4.35
N ALA A 170 -19.31 24.89 -5.11
CA ALA A 170 -19.32 24.42 -6.49
C ALA A 170 -18.45 23.17 -6.59
N THR A 171 -19.06 22.02 -6.90
CA THR A 171 -18.38 20.71 -6.90
C THR A 171 -18.18 20.21 -8.32
N TYR A 172 -16.91 20.13 -8.72
CA TYR A 172 -16.43 19.62 -10.01
C TYR A 172 -16.19 18.12 -9.89
N ALA A 173 -17.07 17.30 -10.45
CA ALA A 173 -17.04 15.85 -10.32
C ALA A 173 -16.89 15.15 -11.69
N PRO A 174 -15.65 15.00 -12.20
CA PRO A 174 -15.38 14.44 -13.52
C PRO A 174 -15.70 12.94 -13.60
N THR A 175 -15.86 12.44 -14.82
CA THR A 175 -15.75 10.99 -15.08
C THR A 175 -14.28 10.65 -15.31
N ILE A 176 -13.61 10.07 -14.31
CA ILE A 176 -12.19 9.68 -14.39
C ILE A 176 -12.03 8.48 -15.34
N PRO A 177 -11.22 8.58 -16.42
CA PRO A 177 -11.13 7.52 -17.44
C PRO A 177 -10.51 6.21 -16.92
N ALA A 178 -9.50 6.32 -16.06
CA ALA A 178 -8.78 5.20 -15.48
C ALA A 178 -8.30 5.54 -14.06
N ALA A 179 -8.27 4.55 -13.17
CA ALA A 179 -7.75 4.75 -11.84
C ALA A 179 -6.24 5.08 -11.88
N GLY A 180 -5.80 5.95 -10.97
CA GLY A 180 -4.43 6.45 -10.95
C GLY A 180 -4.24 7.70 -10.10
N PHE A 181 -2.98 8.14 -10.03
CA PHE A 181 -2.59 9.41 -9.42
C PHE A 181 -2.74 10.55 -10.43
N TYR A 182 -3.58 11.54 -10.13
CA TYR A 182 -3.77 12.72 -10.97
C TYR A 182 -3.25 13.95 -10.23
N PRO A 183 -2.33 14.72 -10.83
CA PRO A 183 -2.12 16.10 -10.40
C PRO A 183 -3.40 16.89 -10.67
N VAL A 184 -3.83 17.69 -9.69
CA VAL A 184 -5.05 18.49 -9.75
C VAL A 184 -4.65 19.96 -9.77
N TYR A 185 -5.30 20.72 -10.64
CA TYR A 185 -5.06 22.16 -10.79
C TYR A 185 -6.37 22.93 -10.74
N ALA A 186 -6.31 24.14 -10.22
CA ALA A 186 -7.40 25.10 -10.28
C ALA A 186 -7.04 26.30 -11.15
N TRP A 187 -8.05 26.85 -11.81
CA TRP A 187 -7.99 28.11 -12.51
C TRP A 187 -8.99 29.07 -11.87
N ALA A 188 -8.57 30.30 -11.60
CA ALA A 188 -9.45 31.40 -11.21
C ALA A 188 -8.78 32.75 -11.53
N SER A 189 -9.59 33.76 -11.84
CA SER A 189 -9.08 35.11 -12.10
C SER A 189 -8.63 35.82 -10.83
N THR A 190 -7.41 36.39 -10.87
CA THR A 190 -6.87 37.21 -9.75
C THR A 190 -7.51 38.60 -9.73
N SER A 191 -7.83 39.10 -8.53
CA SER A 191 -8.33 40.47 -8.34
C SER A 191 -8.29 40.90 -6.87
N SER A 192 -8.34 42.21 -6.60
CA SER A 192 -8.31 42.74 -5.23
C SER A 192 -9.54 42.38 -4.40
N ASN A 193 -10.68 42.04 -5.02
CA ASN A 193 -11.90 41.61 -4.33
C ASN A 193 -12.02 40.08 -4.13
N ARG A 194 -10.94 39.33 -4.40
CA ARG A 194 -10.84 37.89 -4.13
C ARG A 194 -10.49 37.62 -2.66
N THR A 195 -10.27 36.36 -2.32
CA THR A 195 -9.91 35.93 -0.96
C THR A 195 -8.97 34.72 -0.97
N ASP A 196 -8.53 34.31 0.22
CA ASP A 196 -8.00 32.98 0.48
C ASP A 196 -9.11 31.92 0.31
N GLN A 197 -9.17 31.36 -0.89
CA GLN A 197 -10.21 30.46 -1.35
C GLN A 197 -9.89 29.02 -0.98
N LEU A 198 -10.89 28.34 -0.40
CA LEU A 198 -10.78 26.94 0.00
C LEU A 198 -11.21 26.01 -1.14
N TYR A 199 -10.28 25.18 -1.58
CA TYR A 199 -10.50 24.02 -2.43
C TYR A 199 -10.50 22.75 -1.57
N ARG A 200 -11.48 21.87 -1.79
CA ARG A 200 -11.57 20.57 -1.13
C ARG A 200 -11.47 19.48 -2.19
N VAL A 201 -10.32 18.80 -2.26
CA VAL A 201 -10.09 17.70 -3.19
C VAL A 201 -10.53 16.40 -2.53
N ASN A 202 -11.60 15.78 -3.03
CA ASN A 202 -12.13 14.52 -2.53
C ASN A 202 -11.60 13.37 -3.40
N HIS A 203 -10.89 12.43 -2.77
CA HIS A 203 -10.11 11.36 -3.40
C HIS A 203 -10.32 10.03 -2.67
N THR A 204 -9.73 8.92 -3.12
CA THR A 204 -10.04 7.58 -2.55
C THR A 204 -9.68 7.45 -1.06
N GLY A 205 -8.72 8.23 -0.57
CA GLY A 205 -8.36 8.31 0.85
C GLY A 205 -9.25 9.19 1.74
N GLY A 206 -10.14 10.00 1.18
CA GLY A 206 -10.92 10.99 1.92
C GLY A 206 -10.91 12.36 1.25
N SER A 207 -10.59 13.41 2.01
CA SER A 207 -10.64 14.79 1.51
C SER A 207 -9.41 15.58 1.94
N THR A 208 -8.83 16.38 1.04
CA THR A 208 -7.71 17.30 1.35
C THR A 208 -8.10 18.74 1.05
N GLN A 209 -7.89 19.62 2.03
CA GLN A 209 -8.15 21.05 1.93
C GLN A 209 -6.91 21.83 1.49
N VAL A 210 -7.05 22.65 0.45
CA VAL A 210 -5.98 23.51 -0.07
C VAL A 210 -6.52 24.92 -0.20
N ARG A 211 -5.68 25.88 0.16
CA ARG A 211 -6.05 27.29 0.29
C ARG A 211 -5.19 28.14 -0.63
N ILE A 212 -5.82 28.85 -1.56
CA ILE A 212 -5.15 29.68 -2.56
C ILE A 212 -5.68 31.11 -2.42
N ASP A 213 -4.78 32.06 -2.21
CA ASP A 213 -5.12 33.48 -2.13
C ASP A 213 -5.17 34.12 -3.51
N HIS A 214 -6.36 34.15 -4.12
CA HIS A 214 -6.59 34.73 -5.45
C HIS A 214 -6.55 36.26 -5.48
N ARG A 215 -6.18 36.93 -4.37
CA ARG A 215 -5.74 38.34 -4.41
C ARG A 215 -4.30 38.46 -4.89
N LYS A 216 -3.52 37.38 -4.73
CA LYS A 216 -2.07 37.35 -4.98
C LYS A 216 -1.72 36.59 -6.25
N VAL A 217 -2.48 35.57 -6.62
CA VAL A 217 -2.16 34.69 -7.75
C VAL A 217 -3.41 34.15 -8.47
N GLY A 218 -3.40 34.10 -9.79
CA GLY A 218 -4.53 33.62 -10.60
C GLY A 218 -4.23 33.66 -12.09
N ASN A 219 -5.26 33.67 -12.94
CA ASN A 219 -5.18 33.75 -14.42
C ASN A 219 -4.44 32.58 -15.12
N GLY A 220 -4.12 31.52 -14.37
CA GLY A 220 -3.43 30.33 -14.88
C GLY A 220 -3.62 29.14 -13.96
N TRP A 221 -3.09 27.99 -14.38
CA TRP A 221 -3.18 26.74 -13.62
C TRP A 221 -2.32 26.78 -12.35
N ILE A 222 -2.96 26.61 -11.20
CA ILE A 222 -2.32 26.55 -9.89
C ILE A 222 -2.46 25.14 -9.32
N TYR A 223 -1.37 24.56 -8.83
CA TYR A 223 -1.34 23.18 -8.35
C TYR A 223 -2.03 23.04 -7.00
N LEU A 224 -2.96 22.09 -6.90
CA LEU A 224 -3.65 21.73 -5.66
C LEU A 224 -3.06 20.48 -5.00
N GLY A 225 -2.20 19.71 -5.66
CA GLY A 225 -1.70 18.43 -5.14
C GLY A 225 -1.89 17.29 -6.14
N THR A 226 -1.35 16.13 -5.80
CA THR A 226 -1.50 14.90 -6.58
C THR A 226 -2.22 13.87 -5.73
N TYR A 227 -3.33 13.34 -6.24
CA TYR A 227 -4.24 12.48 -5.49
C TYR A 227 -4.61 11.24 -6.29
N HIS A 228 -4.86 10.14 -5.59
CA HIS A 228 -5.35 8.91 -6.21
C HIS A 228 -6.87 8.95 -6.38
N PHE A 229 -7.33 8.61 -7.59
CA PHE A 229 -8.75 8.55 -7.93
C PHE A 229 -9.11 7.18 -8.51
N ALA A 230 -10.30 6.69 -8.18
CA ALA A 230 -10.87 5.52 -8.83
C ALA A 230 -11.43 5.90 -10.22
N ALA A 231 -11.51 4.93 -11.13
CA ALA A 231 -12.19 5.12 -12.40
C ALA A 231 -13.71 5.35 -12.22
N GLY A 232 -14.28 6.14 -13.13
CA GLY A 232 -15.68 6.53 -13.15
C GLY A 232 -15.94 7.91 -12.51
N ARG A 233 -17.21 8.25 -12.37
CA ARG A 233 -17.65 9.53 -11.79
C ARG A 233 -18.07 9.35 -10.34
N SER A 234 -17.57 10.20 -9.45
CA SER A 234 -18.02 10.24 -8.06
C SER A 234 -17.84 11.62 -7.44
N PRO A 235 -18.95 12.31 -7.10
CA PRO A 235 -18.87 13.56 -6.33
C PRO A 235 -18.27 13.40 -4.93
N ALA A 236 -18.29 12.19 -4.36
CA ALA A 236 -17.89 11.93 -2.97
C ALA A 236 -16.39 11.68 -2.80
N ASP A 237 -15.74 10.97 -3.74
CA ASP A 237 -14.34 10.52 -3.65
C ASP A 237 -13.58 10.65 -4.99
N GLY A 238 -14.10 11.49 -5.89
CA GLY A 238 -13.49 11.85 -7.17
C GLY A 238 -13.90 13.23 -7.66
N SER A 239 -13.69 14.26 -6.83
CA SER A 239 -14.15 15.62 -7.11
C SER A 239 -13.29 16.72 -6.48
N VAL A 240 -13.48 17.96 -6.91
CA VAL A 240 -13.00 19.16 -6.21
C VAL A 240 -14.18 20.07 -5.90
N ALA A 241 -14.32 20.49 -4.64
CA ALA A 241 -15.32 21.47 -4.24
C ALA A 241 -14.67 22.82 -3.92
N VAL A 242 -15.15 23.89 -4.56
CA VAL A 242 -14.84 25.28 -4.21
C VAL A 242 -15.82 25.71 -3.12
N SER A 243 -15.29 26.15 -1.98
CA SER A 243 -16.08 26.59 -0.82
C SER A 243 -16.07 28.10 -0.69
N ASN A 244 -17.22 28.71 -0.36
CA ASN A 244 -17.28 30.13 0.00
C ASN A 244 -16.83 30.43 1.43
N SER A 245 -16.38 29.43 2.19
CA SER A 245 -15.85 29.60 3.55
C SER A 245 -14.45 30.20 3.53
N SER A 246 -14.32 31.43 4.03
CA SER A 246 -13.04 32.12 4.12
C SER A 246 -12.99 33.06 5.33
N THR A 247 -11.80 33.47 5.73
CA THR A 247 -11.55 34.23 6.96
C THR A 247 -11.74 35.74 6.79
N ALA A 248 -11.90 36.24 5.56
CA ALA A 248 -12.03 37.66 5.25
C ALA A 248 -13.38 37.98 4.56
N GLY A 249 -14.27 38.72 5.25
CA GLY A 249 -15.56 39.16 4.70
C GLY A 249 -15.43 40.33 3.71
N GLY A 250 -16.44 40.55 2.88
CA GLY A 250 -16.47 41.63 1.88
C GLY A 250 -15.81 41.30 0.54
N SER A 251 -15.29 40.08 0.38
CA SER A 251 -14.72 39.51 -0.85
C SER A 251 -15.62 38.42 -1.45
N VAL A 252 -15.22 37.89 -2.61
CA VAL A 252 -15.89 36.77 -3.29
C VAL A 252 -14.92 35.59 -3.54
N VAL A 253 -15.47 34.38 -3.60
CA VAL A 253 -14.82 33.20 -4.18
C VAL A 253 -15.25 33.02 -5.62
N ILE A 254 -14.38 32.46 -6.46
CA ILE A 254 -14.60 32.24 -7.89
C ILE A 254 -14.60 30.75 -8.21
N ALA A 255 -15.63 30.31 -8.92
CA ALA A 255 -15.72 29.01 -9.55
C ALA A 255 -15.64 29.22 -11.06
N ASP A 256 -14.57 28.69 -11.63
CA ASP A 256 -14.18 28.79 -13.05
C ASP A 256 -13.83 27.36 -13.50
N ALA A 257 -12.55 26.97 -13.61
CA ALA A 257 -12.18 25.62 -14.02
C ALA A 257 -11.33 24.80 -13.02
N ILE A 258 -11.55 23.48 -13.03
CA ILE A 258 -10.73 22.48 -12.35
C ILE A 258 -10.23 21.47 -13.37
N ARG A 259 -8.95 21.13 -13.27
CA ARG A 259 -8.27 20.17 -14.13
C ARG A 259 -7.74 18.98 -13.33
N PHE A 260 -7.98 17.78 -13.85
CA PHE A 260 -7.47 16.51 -13.34
C PHE A 260 -6.54 15.90 -14.39
N GLY A 261 -5.25 15.78 -14.09
CA GLY A 261 -4.25 15.20 -14.98
C GLY A 261 -3.62 16.15 -15.99
N ASN A 262 -2.71 15.62 -16.80
CA ASN A 262 -1.86 16.41 -17.70
C ASN A 262 -2.28 16.28 -19.16
N GLY A 263 -2.79 15.13 -19.58
CA GLY A 263 -3.28 14.94 -20.94
C GLY A 263 -2.17 14.79 -21.98
N MET A 264 -2.56 14.85 -23.25
CA MET A 264 -1.68 14.71 -24.41
C MET A 264 -1.64 16.02 -25.20
N GLY A 265 -0.57 16.32 -25.91
CA GLY A 265 -0.42 17.53 -26.71
C GLY A 265 -1.58 17.74 -27.68
N ASP A 266 -2.29 18.84 -27.51
CA ASP A 266 -3.53 19.19 -28.21
C ASP A 266 -3.48 20.59 -28.84
N VAL A 267 -2.38 21.33 -28.65
CA VAL A 267 -2.12 22.60 -29.34
C VAL A 267 -1.31 22.35 -30.61
N PRO A 268 -1.82 22.72 -31.79
CA PRO A 268 -1.05 22.60 -33.03
C PRO A 268 0.18 23.52 -33.03
N SER A 269 1.30 23.05 -33.59
CA SER A 269 2.45 23.90 -33.93
C SER A 269 3.04 23.49 -35.27
N GLY A 270 3.58 24.47 -36.01
CA GLY A 270 4.07 24.27 -37.37
C GLY A 270 4.99 25.41 -37.84
N PRO A 271 5.35 25.44 -39.14
CA PRO A 271 6.28 26.44 -39.70
C PRO A 271 5.87 27.90 -39.55
N ASN A 272 4.59 28.15 -39.22
CA ASN A 272 4.04 29.48 -39.00
C ASN A 272 3.80 29.75 -37.50
N GLY A 273 4.41 28.98 -36.62
CA GLY A 273 4.31 29.08 -35.17
C GLY A 273 3.20 28.24 -34.55
N ILE A 274 3.03 28.41 -33.24
CA ILE A 274 1.98 27.77 -32.44
C ILE A 274 0.58 28.21 -32.91
N GLY A 275 -0.39 27.31 -32.82
CA GLY A 275 -1.72 27.42 -33.42
C GLY A 275 -1.80 27.02 -34.89
N THR A 276 -0.70 26.57 -35.50
CA THR A 276 -0.65 26.13 -36.92
C THR A 276 -0.16 24.68 -37.04
N GLY A 277 -0.26 24.05 -38.21
CA GLY A 277 0.31 22.71 -38.41
C GLY A 277 -0.43 21.59 -37.67
N SER A 278 0.33 20.68 -37.05
CA SER A 278 -0.21 19.50 -36.36
C SER A 278 0.08 19.55 -34.87
N VAL A 279 -0.73 18.86 -34.06
CA VAL A 279 -0.41 18.60 -32.65
C VAL A 279 0.80 17.68 -32.52
N SER A 280 1.47 17.69 -31.36
CA SER A 280 2.68 16.88 -31.12
C SER A 280 2.40 15.38 -31.00
N GLY A 281 1.25 15.02 -30.40
CA GLY A 281 0.92 13.64 -30.06
C GLY A 281 1.69 13.07 -28.85
N TYR A 282 2.46 13.90 -28.13
CA TYR A 282 3.24 13.51 -26.95
C TYR A 282 2.53 13.86 -25.65
N PRO A 283 2.87 13.22 -24.51
CA PRO A 283 2.34 13.63 -23.21
C PRO A 283 2.62 15.11 -22.95
N ARG A 284 1.65 15.84 -22.39
CA ARG A 284 1.76 17.31 -22.24
C ARG A 284 2.90 17.70 -21.30
N GLU A 285 3.21 16.87 -20.31
CA GLU A 285 4.39 17.03 -19.45
C GLU A 285 5.71 16.94 -20.20
N ASP A 286 5.77 16.33 -21.39
CA ASP A 286 6.97 16.26 -22.20
C ASP A 286 7.06 17.37 -23.26
N GLU A 287 5.99 18.14 -23.47
CA GLU A 287 5.99 19.33 -24.34
C GLU A 287 6.69 20.53 -23.71
N ASN A 288 7.03 21.52 -24.54
CA ASN A 288 7.54 22.79 -24.05
C ASN A 288 6.51 23.54 -23.21
N SER A 289 6.99 24.45 -22.36
CA SER A 289 6.14 25.27 -21.48
C SER A 289 5.12 26.08 -22.29
N LEU A 290 5.48 26.57 -23.48
CA LEU A 290 4.57 27.35 -24.32
C LEU A 290 3.26 26.61 -24.63
N HIS A 291 3.27 25.30 -24.91
CA HIS A 291 2.03 24.55 -25.20
C HIS A 291 1.11 24.48 -23.98
N TRP A 292 1.68 24.21 -22.80
CA TRP A 292 0.95 24.22 -21.53
C TRP A 292 0.34 25.59 -21.23
N LEU A 293 1.13 26.65 -21.38
CA LEU A 293 0.71 28.02 -21.10
C LEU A 293 -0.32 28.52 -22.10
N TRP A 294 -0.20 28.13 -23.38
CA TRP A 294 -1.19 28.45 -24.41
C TRP A 294 -2.56 27.89 -24.06
N ARG A 295 -2.60 26.70 -23.43
CA ARG A 295 -3.82 26.07 -22.85
C ARG A 295 -4.22 26.61 -21.49
N GLY A 296 -3.38 27.37 -20.81
CA GLY A 296 -3.58 27.79 -19.42
C GLY A 296 -3.95 29.26 -19.21
N ILE A 297 -3.79 30.12 -20.21
CA ILE A 297 -3.96 31.59 -20.07
C ILE A 297 -5.42 32.07 -19.88
N GLY A 298 -6.42 31.25 -20.21
CA GLY A 298 -7.83 31.66 -20.28
C GLY A 298 -8.21 32.41 -21.57
N GLN A 299 -9.49 32.73 -21.77
CA GLN A 299 -10.05 32.99 -23.10
C GLN A 299 -9.33 34.08 -23.90
N SER A 300 -8.99 33.65 -25.11
CA SER A 300 -8.93 34.38 -26.38
C SER A 300 -9.96 33.74 -27.32
N THR A 301 -10.69 34.53 -28.12
CA THR A 301 -11.67 34.03 -29.10
C THR A 301 -11.03 33.39 -30.36
N THR A 302 -9.70 33.34 -30.45
CA THR A 302 -8.95 32.71 -31.55
C THR A 302 -7.60 32.15 -31.06
N PHE A 303 -7.05 31.17 -31.77
CA PHE A 303 -5.73 30.59 -31.46
C PHE A 303 -4.56 31.59 -31.49
N THR A 304 -4.68 32.78 -32.09
CA THR A 304 -3.54 33.71 -32.29
C THR A 304 -3.35 34.78 -31.20
N SER A 305 -4.36 35.08 -30.39
CA SER A 305 -4.28 36.16 -29.37
C SER A 305 -3.35 35.89 -28.18
N PRO A 306 -3.14 34.64 -27.69
CA PRO A 306 -2.25 34.39 -26.54
C PRO A 306 -0.81 34.88 -26.75
N SER A 307 -0.38 35.04 -28.00
CA SER A 307 0.92 35.60 -28.39
C SER A 307 1.18 37.00 -27.84
N THR A 308 0.13 37.80 -27.58
CA THR A 308 0.28 39.16 -27.03
C THR A 308 0.77 39.16 -25.59
N LEU A 309 0.40 38.14 -24.81
CA LEU A 309 0.85 37.98 -23.43
C LEU A 309 2.12 37.13 -23.36
N LEU A 310 2.06 35.91 -23.90
CA LEU A 310 3.11 34.90 -23.75
C LEU A 310 4.29 35.14 -24.69
N GLY A 311 4.09 35.92 -25.76
CA GLY A 311 4.97 35.92 -26.92
C GLY A 311 4.81 34.64 -27.74
N THR A 312 5.73 34.42 -28.68
CA THR A 312 5.75 33.23 -29.56
C THR A 312 6.91 32.28 -29.25
N SER A 313 7.73 32.60 -28.26
CA SER A 313 8.94 31.84 -27.89
C SER A 313 8.77 31.17 -26.54
N ASN A 314 9.08 29.87 -26.47
CA ASN A 314 9.14 29.11 -25.23
C ASN A 314 10.06 29.75 -24.18
N VAL A 315 11.18 30.33 -24.60
CA VAL A 315 12.19 30.88 -23.67
C VAL A 315 11.59 31.99 -22.80
N SER A 316 10.74 32.86 -23.36
CA SER A 316 10.18 33.98 -22.59
C SER A 316 8.78 33.74 -22.02
N ALA A 317 8.05 32.74 -22.52
CA ALA A 317 6.66 32.52 -22.15
C ALA A 317 6.45 32.20 -20.65
N PRO A 318 7.30 31.36 -20.01
CA PRO A 318 7.22 31.11 -18.57
C PRO A 318 7.31 32.39 -17.73
N ALA A 319 8.35 33.20 -17.89
CA ALA A 319 8.51 34.42 -17.09
C ALA A 319 7.39 35.45 -17.33
N ARG A 320 6.87 35.55 -18.56
CA ARG A 320 5.72 36.40 -18.88
C ARG A 320 4.43 35.91 -18.23
N MET A 321 4.22 34.59 -18.20
CA MET A 321 3.07 34.02 -17.49
C MET A 321 3.22 34.21 -15.98
N ALA A 322 4.41 34.01 -15.43
CA ALA A 322 4.66 34.22 -14.01
C ALA A 322 4.34 35.65 -13.58
N GLU A 323 4.67 36.64 -14.42
CA GLU A 323 4.26 38.04 -14.24
C GLU A 323 2.74 38.22 -14.34
N ASP A 324 2.06 37.79 -15.42
CA ASP A 324 0.58 37.92 -15.54
C ASP A 324 -0.20 37.22 -14.42
N MET A 325 0.34 36.13 -13.88
CA MET A 325 -0.27 35.39 -12.78
C MET A 325 0.02 36.02 -11.42
N ASN A 326 1.10 36.78 -11.27
CA ASN A 326 1.48 37.44 -10.03
C ASN A 326 0.74 38.79 -9.92
N ALA A 327 0.00 39.02 -8.85
CA ALA A 327 -0.69 40.30 -8.70
C ALA A 327 0.32 41.45 -8.48
N ASP A 328 0.18 42.57 -9.22
CA ASP A 328 1.03 43.76 -9.13
C ASP A 328 1.13 44.34 -7.69
N THR A 329 0.13 44.05 -6.85
CA THR A 329 0.11 44.48 -5.44
C THR A 329 0.99 43.63 -4.52
N ASN A 330 1.54 42.51 -5.01
CA ASN A 330 2.40 41.65 -4.22
C ASN A 330 3.72 42.37 -3.92
N PRO A 331 4.12 42.49 -2.65
CA PRO A 331 5.45 42.97 -2.32
C PRO A 331 6.50 42.01 -2.88
N TYR A 332 7.58 42.56 -3.42
CA TYR A 332 8.74 41.79 -3.84
C TYR A 332 9.25 40.91 -2.67
N GLY A 333 9.61 39.66 -2.95
CA GLY A 333 9.98 38.66 -1.93
C GLY A 333 8.79 37.85 -1.39
N THR A 334 7.59 38.09 -1.94
CA THR A 334 6.44 37.19 -1.79
C THR A 334 6.51 36.03 -2.79
N SER A 335 7.04 36.31 -3.98
CA SER A 335 7.10 35.38 -5.11
C SER A 335 8.53 35.21 -5.61
N VAL A 336 8.83 34.06 -6.23
CA VAL A 336 10.11 33.76 -6.87
C VAL A 336 9.89 32.87 -8.10
N TYR A 337 10.75 33.00 -9.11
CA TYR A 337 10.78 32.15 -10.29
C TYR A 337 12.05 31.28 -10.35
N VAL A 338 11.89 29.96 -10.43
CA VAL A 338 13.01 29.01 -10.54
C VAL A 338 12.79 28.08 -11.74
N ALA A 339 13.69 28.13 -12.72
CA ALA A 339 13.67 27.28 -13.91
C ALA A 339 14.74 26.19 -13.84
N PHE A 340 14.40 24.96 -14.25
CA PHE A 340 15.32 23.83 -14.27
C PHE A 340 15.92 23.59 -15.65
N HIS A 341 17.25 23.54 -15.70
CA HIS A 341 18.05 23.14 -16.87
C HIS A 341 19.17 22.17 -16.46
N SER A 342 19.85 21.55 -17.44
CA SER A 342 21.10 20.82 -17.19
C SER A 342 22.16 21.22 -18.21
N ASN A 343 23.40 21.36 -17.76
CA ASN A 343 24.42 22.01 -18.55
C ASN A 343 25.19 21.02 -19.44
N ALA A 344 25.93 21.56 -20.40
CA ALA A 344 26.90 20.83 -21.20
C ALA A 344 28.18 21.67 -21.39
N THR A 345 29.34 21.02 -21.41
CA THR A 345 30.61 21.71 -21.71
C THR A 345 30.90 21.71 -23.21
N THR A 346 30.75 20.55 -23.84
CA THR A 346 31.06 20.34 -25.27
C THR A 346 29.92 19.66 -26.01
N GLY A 347 28.95 19.07 -25.29
CA GLY A 347 27.91 18.21 -25.86
C GLY A 347 28.40 16.82 -26.21
N ASP A 348 29.67 16.50 -25.93
CA ASP A 348 30.30 15.21 -26.20
C ASP A 348 30.89 14.63 -24.91
N PRO A 349 30.36 13.47 -24.42
CA PRO A 349 30.86 12.80 -23.23
C PRO A 349 32.35 12.45 -23.25
N ALA A 350 32.98 12.34 -24.42
CA ALA A 350 34.41 12.08 -24.53
C ALA A 350 35.28 13.30 -24.16
N THR A 351 34.72 14.51 -24.18
CA THR A 351 35.47 15.77 -23.96
C THR A 351 34.88 16.65 -22.86
N ALA A 352 33.71 16.30 -22.32
CA ALA A 352 33.03 17.04 -21.27
C ALA A 352 33.79 16.96 -19.92
N THR A 353 34.13 18.12 -19.36
CA THR A 353 34.87 18.24 -18.08
C THR A 353 34.10 19.02 -17.00
N GLY A 354 33.07 19.77 -17.37
CA GLY A 354 32.22 20.49 -16.43
C GLY A 354 31.42 19.53 -15.53
N ARG A 355 31.29 19.90 -14.25
CA ARG A 355 30.52 19.16 -13.25
C ARG A 355 29.87 20.07 -12.21
N GLY A 356 28.80 19.60 -11.59
CA GLY A 356 28.09 20.23 -10.47
C GLY A 356 27.09 21.30 -10.88
N ALA A 357 26.29 21.76 -9.92
CA ALA A 357 25.24 22.72 -10.15
C ALA A 357 25.77 24.15 -10.39
N ILE A 358 25.01 25.00 -11.07
CA ILE A 358 25.28 26.45 -11.17
C ILE A 358 23.99 27.23 -11.38
N GLY A 359 23.77 28.24 -10.53
CA GLY A 359 22.69 29.20 -10.74
C GLY A 359 23.06 30.20 -11.84
N LEU A 360 22.12 30.53 -12.70
CA LEU A 360 22.33 31.51 -13.76
C LEU A 360 21.64 32.82 -13.44
N LEU A 361 22.31 33.93 -13.74
CA LEU A 361 21.76 35.28 -13.68
C LEU A 361 21.92 35.99 -15.02
N SER A 362 21.03 36.93 -15.30
CA SER A 362 21.06 37.72 -16.52
C SER A 362 22.15 38.79 -16.43
N SER A 363 23.07 38.85 -17.40
CA SER A 363 23.99 39.99 -17.56
C SER A 363 23.28 41.24 -18.08
N THR A 364 22.12 41.07 -18.72
CA THR A 364 21.34 42.14 -19.36
C THR A 364 19.95 42.25 -18.74
N ASN A 365 19.80 43.25 -17.85
CA ASN A 365 18.61 43.50 -17.03
C ASN A 365 18.35 42.39 -16.00
N PRO A 366 19.24 42.17 -15.02
CA PRO A 366 18.97 41.26 -13.92
C PRO A 366 17.81 41.75 -13.05
N THR A 367 17.11 40.81 -12.42
CA THR A 367 16.18 41.12 -11.32
C THR A 367 16.96 41.59 -10.08
N PRO A 368 16.39 42.48 -9.23
CA PRO A 368 17.06 43.13 -8.11
C PRO A 368 18.02 42.26 -7.26
N ASN A 369 17.64 41.05 -6.87
CA ASN A 369 18.50 40.15 -6.07
C ASN A 369 18.79 38.82 -6.77
N GLN A 370 18.78 38.83 -8.11
CA GLN A 370 19.01 37.65 -8.94
C GLN A 370 20.28 36.90 -8.57
N ASN A 371 21.38 37.61 -8.34
CA ASN A 371 22.66 37.00 -7.98
C ASN A 371 22.59 36.24 -6.65
N ALA A 372 21.82 36.77 -5.68
CA ALA A 372 21.66 36.12 -4.38
C ALA A 372 20.86 34.81 -4.52
N LEU A 373 19.77 34.84 -5.30
CA LEU A 373 19.00 33.64 -5.62
C LEU A 373 19.86 32.60 -6.36
N ALA A 374 20.49 32.99 -7.47
CA ALA A 374 21.34 32.10 -8.27
C ALA A 374 22.46 31.47 -7.43
N THR A 375 23.13 32.28 -6.59
CA THR A 375 24.19 31.80 -5.70
C THR A 375 23.64 30.82 -4.66
N ALA A 376 22.50 31.12 -4.03
CA ALA A 376 21.90 30.24 -3.02
C ALA A 376 21.56 28.86 -3.62
N LEU A 377 20.85 28.84 -4.76
CA LEU A 377 20.48 27.60 -5.44
C LEU A 377 21.70 26.76 -5.83
N GLY A 378 22.68 27.37 -6.51
CA GLY A 378 23.88 26.68 -6.96
C GLY A 378 24.75 26.20 -5.79
N ARG A 379 24.90 27.00 -4.75
CA ARG A 379 25.73 26.67 -3.58
C ARG A 379 25.11 25.54 -2.78
N GLN A 380 23.82 25.61 -2.47
CA GLN A 380 23.14 24.65 -1.61
C GLN A 380 23.26 23.22 -2.19
N ILE A 381 22.95 23.06 -3.48
CA ILE A 381 23.09 21.77 -4.17
C ILE A 381 24.53 21.26 -4.09
N ASN A 382 25.52 22.10 -4.41
CA ASN A 382 26.92 21.65 -4.40
C ASN A 382 27.44 21.31 -3.01
N VAL A 383 27.05 22.05 -1.97
CA VAL A 383 27.47 21.80 -0.58
C VAL A 383 26.85 20.51 -0.05
N ASP A 384 25.53 20.35 -0.21
CA ASP A 384 24.82 19.20 0.34
C ASP A 384 25.18 17.90 -0.38
N MET A 385 25.23 17.91 -1.71
CA MET A 385 25.59 16.73 -2.47
C MET A 385 27.03 16.29 -2.17
N ARG A 386 27.95 17.24 -1.98
CA ARG A 386 29.34 16.95 -1.59
C ARG A 386 29.45 16.41 -0.16
N ALA A 387 28.58 16.86 0.75
CA ALA A 387 28.52 16.33 2.11
C ALA A 387 28.02 14.87 2.16
N LEU A 388 27.44 14.37 1.07
CA LEU A 388 26.95 13.01 0.89
C LEU A 388 27.82 12.17 -0.07
N ASP A 389 29.06 12.60 -0.35
CA ASP A 389 30.03 11.77 -1.08
C ASP A 389 30.11 10.35 -0.48
N GLY A 390 30.18 9.33 -1.36
CA GLY A 390 30.08 7.92 -1.00
C GLY A 390 28.67 7.36 -0.73
N GLN A 391 27.61 8.19 -0.70
CA GLN A 391 26.21 7.72 -0.59
C GLN A 391 25.55 7.44 -1.96
N PHE A 392 26.08 8.06 -3.03
CA PHE A 392 25.62 7.90 -4.40
C PHE A 392 26.61 7.06 -5.23
N GLU A 393 26.25 6.72 -6.46
CA GLU A 393 27.13 5.97 -7.38
C GLU A 393 28.46 6.70 -7.66
N TYR A 394 28.43 8.04 -7.67
CA TYR A 394 29.61 8.88 -7.86
C TYR A 394 29.61 10.05 -6.86
N ASP A 395 30.81 10.43 -6.41
CA ASP A 395 31.01 11.65 -5.62
C ASP A 395 30.62 12.91 -6.43
N TRP A 396 30.14 13.93 -5.72
CA TRP A 396 29.71 15.18 -6.33
C TRP A 396 30.89 16.03 -6.83
N SER A 397 30.59 17.08 -7.58
CA SER A 397 31.57 18.07 -8.05
C SER A 397 32.28 18.79 -6.90
N THR A 398 33.56 19.13 -7.08
CA THR A 398 34.34 20.00 -6.17
C THR A 398 34.22 21.49 -6.50
N ARG A 399 33.22 21.87 -7.32
CA ARG A 399 32.99 23.25 -7.76
C ARG A 399 32.79 24.20 -6.57
N THR A 400 33.42 25.37 -6.65
CA THR A 400 33.32 26.46 -5.66
C THR A 400 32.75 27.77 -6.23
N THR A 401 32.52 27.83 -7.55
CA THR A 401 31.82 28.94 -8.21
C THR A 401 30.37 28.54 -8.44
N TYR A 402 29.44 29.23 -7.81
CA TYR A 402 28.03 28.79 -7.74
C TYR A 402 27.06 29.57 -8.62
N ALA A 403 27.49 30.70 -9.17
CA ALA A 403 26.67 31.52 -10.04
C ALA A 403 27.43 31.91 -11.32
N LEU A 404 26.71 32.02 -12.44
CA LEU A 404 27.24 32.47 -13.73
C LEU A 404 26.31 33.50 -14.38
N ALA A 405 26.90 34.63 -14.79
CA ALA A 405 26.19 35.66 -15.54
C ALA A 405 26.27 35.42 -17.04
N GLY A 406 25.16 35.63 -17.75
CA GLY A 406 25.06 35.54 -19.19
C GLY A 406 23.74 36.09 -19.73
N ASP A 407 23.60 36.16 -21.06
CA ASP A 407 22.42 36.76 -21.70
C ASP A 407 21.28 35.72 -21.83
N TYR A 408 20.63 35.43 -20.70
CA TYR A 408 19.54 34.46 -20.61
C TYR A 408 18.17 35.14 -20.68
N GLY A 409 17.47 34.96 -21.80
CA GLY A 409 16.17 35.59 -22.05
C GLY A 409 15.04 35.13 -21.13
N GLU A 410 15.12 33.90 -20.61
CA GLU A 410 14.12 33.31 -19.71
C GLU A 410 14.05 34.00 -18.35
N ILE A 411 15.16 34.55 -17.87
CA ILE A 411 15.28 35.16 -16.54
C ILE A 411 15.61 36.65 -16.60
N SER A 412 15.45 37.27 -17.77
CA SER A 412 15.64 38.71 -17.92
C SER A 412 14.49 39.47 -17.25
N ASN A 413 14.81 40.56 -16.55
CA ASN A 413 13.84 41.44 -15.93
C ASN A 413 12.95 42.19 -16.95
N LEU A 414 13.27 42.13 -18.24
CA LEU A 414 12.37 42.58 -19.32
C LEU A 414 11.09 41.74 -19.45
N ARG A 415 11.01 40.61 -18.73
CA ARG A 415 9.86 39.69 -18.74
C ARG A 415 9.20 39.61 -17.37
N ALA A 416 10.00 39.64 -16.29
CA ALA A 416 9.50 39.64 -14.92
C ALA A 416 9.06 41.03 -14.41
N LEU A 417 9.34 42.10 -15.17
CA LEU A 417 8.95 43.50 -14.91
C LEU A 417 9.22 44.03 -13.48
N GLY A 418 10.18 43.41 -12.77
CA GLY A 418 10.56 43.81 -11.43
C GLY A 418 9.58 43.38 -10.33
N GLU A 419 8.88 42.25 -10.50
CA GLU A 419 7.92 41.76 -9.50
C GLU A 419 8.44 40.63 -8.59
N PHE A 420 9.40 39.85 -9.08
CA PHE A 420 10.01 38.74 -8.35
C PHE A 420 11.42 38.44 -8.87
N ASP A 421 12.27 37.86 -8.01
CA ASP A 421 13.58 37.39 -8.42
C ASP A 421 13.44 36.08 -9.20
N SER A 422 14.28 35.91 -10.22
CA SER A 422 14.19 34.84 -11.21
C SER A 422 15.55 34.21 -11.47
N SER A 423 15.68 32.89 -11.48
CA SER A 423 16.95 32.22 -11.79
C SER A 423 16.71 30.94 -12.56
N ILE A 424 17.66 30.58 -13.44
CA ILE A 424 17.79 29.20 -13.91
C ILE A 424 18.74 28.50 -12.95
N ILE A 425 18.45 27.24 -12.62
CA ILE A 425 19.41 26.34 -11.99
C ILE A 425 19.80 25.27 -13.01
N GLU A 426 21.07 25.32 -13.42
CA GLU A 426 21.71 24.23 -14.14
C GLU A 426 22.08 23.15 -13.12
N VAL A 427 21.29 22.07 -13.03
CA VAL A 427 21.37 21.17 -11.87
C VAL A 427 22.61 20.29 -11.83
N ALA A 428 23.14 19.93 -12.99
CA ALA A 428 24.44 19.27 -13.19
C ALA A 428 24.79 19.28 -14.69
N PHE A 429 25.87 18.60 -15.09
CA PHE A 429 26.27 18.49 -16.51
C PHE A 429 25.79 17.18 -17.14
N HIS A 430 24.85 17.24 -18.07
CA HIS A 430 24.27 16.05 -18.69
C HIS A 430 25.19 15.36 -19.70
N ASP A 431 26.20 16.07 -20.23
CA ASP A 431 27.22 15.50 -21.10
C ASP A 431 28.39 14.87 -20.32
N ASN A 432 28.51 15.13 -19.01
CA ASN A 432 29.54 14.52 -18.17
C ASN A 432 29.05 13.19 -17.58
N THR A 433 29.84 12.11 -17.73
CA THR A 433 29.41 10.75 -17.34
C THR A 433 29.02 10.59 -15.85
N PRO A 434 29.85 10.99 -14.86
CA PRO A 434 29.44 10.98 -13.46
C PRO A 434 28.17 11.78 -13.15
N ASP A 435 28.09 13.04 -13.61
CA ASP A 435 26.93 13.89 -13.36
C ASP A 435 25.67 13.34 -14.04
N ASN A 436 25.77 12.84 -15.26
CA ASN A 436 24.67 12.20 -15.97
C ASN A 436 24.14 10.96 -15.24
N ALA A 437 25.03 10.13 -14.66
CA ALA A 437 24.61 8.99 -13.84
C ALA A 437 23.84 9.46 -12.59
N LEU A 438 24.31 10.50 -11.91
CA LEU A 438 23.61 11.11 -10.78
C LEU A 438 22.28 11.75 -11.19
N LEU A 439 22.22 12.42 -12.34
CA LEU A 439 20.96 12.91 -12.91
C LEU A 439 20.01 11.79 -13.32
N ARG A 440 20.44 10.53 -13.35
CA ARG A 440 19.54 9.40 -13.54
C ARG A 440 19.25 8.66 -12.22
N ASP A 441 19.94 8.96 -11.13
CA ASP A 441 19.70 8.35 -9.83
C ASP A 441 18.53 9.08 -9.11
N PRO A 442 17.40 8.41 -8.84
CA PRO A 442 16.28 9.02 -8.10
C PRO A 442 16.67 9.54 -6.69
N ARG A 443 17.65 8.94 -6.02
CA ARG A 443 18.12 9.41 -4.70
C ARG A 443 18.88 10.73 -4.82
N ALA A 444 19.71 10.86 -5.85
CA ALA A 444 20.42 12.12 -6.13
C ALA A 444 19.44 13.23 -6.54
N ARG A 445 18.42 12.91 -7.35
CA ARG A 445 17.37 13.89 -7.71
C ARG A 445 16.55 14.37 -6.52
N ASP A 446 16.20 13.46 -5.60
CA ASP A 446 15.51 13.82 -4.36
C ASP A 446 16.34 14.80 -3.52
N GLN A 447 17.64 14.50 -3.34
CA GLN A 447 18.54 15.40 -2.62
C GLN A 447 18.74 16.73 -3.35
N ILE A 448 18.92 16.74 -4.67
CA ILE A 448 19.02 17.98 -5.46
C ILE A 448 17.75 18.81 -5.31
N ALA A 449 16.57 18.19 -5.31
CA ALA A 449 15.29 18.87 -5.11
C ALA A 449 15.19 19.49 -3.70
N ARG A 450 15.56 18.74 -2.66
CA ARG A 450 15.67 19.25 -1.29
C ARG A 450 16.59 20.46 -1.23
N SER A 451 17.82 20.33 -1.72
CA SER A 451 18.80 21.41 -1.68
C SER A 451 18.35 22.62 -2.50
N THR A 452 17.61 22.42 -3.59
CA THR A 452 17.01 23.54 -4.35
C THR A 452 15.91 24.23 -3.54
N TYR A 453 15.06 23.47 -2.82
CA TYR A 453 14.10 24.01 -1.85
C TYR A 453 14.79 24.81 -0.74
N GLU A 454 15.88 24.28 -0.18
CA GLU A 454 16.64 24.96 0.87
C GLU A 454 17.31 26.24 0.35
N GLY A 455 17.81 26.26 -0.89
CA GLY A 455 18.33 27.46 -1.55
C GLY A 455 17.24 28.50 -1.82
N THR A 456 16.04 28.08 -2.21
CA THR A 456 14.87 28.97 -2.33
C THR A 456 14.48 29.56 -0.98
N LEU A 457 14.42 28.73 0.06
CA LEU A 457 14.12 29.18 1.42
C LEU A 457 15.20 30.15 1.93
N GLU A 458 16.48 29.84 1.72
CA GLU A 458 17.59 30.72 2.09
C GLU A 458 17.44 32.10 1.46
N HIS A 459 17.15 32.16 0.16
CA HIS A 459 16.93 33.42 -0.53
C HIS A 459 15.77 34.22 0.09
N LEU A 460 14.65 33.56 0.39
CA LEU A 460 13.48 34.21 0.98
C LEU A 460 13.68 34.65 2.43
N ILE A 461 14.50 33.94 3.21
CA ILE A 461 14.93 34.35 4.56
C ILE A 461 15.80 35.60 4.48
N ALA A 462 16.77 35.60 3.58
CA ALA A 462 17.74 36.68 3.41
C ALA A 462 17.23 37.84 2.55
N TYR A 463 15.97 37.80 2.10
CA TYR A 463 15.41 38.77 1.17
C TYR A 463 15.48 40.19 1.73
N PRO A 464 16.13 41.16 1.04
CA PRO A 464 16.30 42.51 1.57
C PRO A 464 14.98 43.25 1.79
N GLY A 465 14.82 43.91 2.95
CA GLY A 465 13.67 44.78 3.22
C GLY A 465 12.38 44.04 3.63
N THR A 466 12.41 42.71 3.78
CA THR A 466 11.27 41.97 4.35
C THR A 466 11.10 42.27 5.85
N THR A 467 9.85 42.49 6.28
CA THR A 467 9.49 42.56 7.71
C THR A 467 8.90 41.25 8.23
N THR A 468 8.70 40.27 7.35
CA THR A 468 8.13 38.95 7.63
C THR A 468 8.95 37.87 6.91
N ALA A 469 10.19 37.69 7.34
CA ALA A 469 11.05 36.61 6.83
C ALA A 469 10.50 35.23 7.26
N PRO A 470 10.60 34.20 6.39
CA PRO A 470 10.39 32.81 6.79
C PRO A 470 11.24 32.40 8.00
N ALA A 471 10.78 31.38 8.72
CA ALA A 471 11.62 30.74 9.72
C ALA A 471 12.75 29.96 9.03
N ASN A 472 13.97 30.02 9.58
CA ASN A 472 15.08 29.17 9.14
C ASN A 472 14.94 27.75 9.69
N VAL A 473 13.91 27.04 9.23
CA VAL A 473 13.60 25.65 9.56
C VAL A 473 13.25 24.94 8.27
N THR A 474 13.98 23.88 7.95
CA THR A 474 13.79 23.07 6.75
C THR A 474 12.91 21.85 7.04
N LEU A 475 12.33 21.24 6.00
CA LEU A 475 11.51 20.04 6.16
C LEU A 475 12.33 18.93 6.83
N PRO A 476 11.73 18.10 7.70
CA PRO A 476 12.42 16.94 8.26
C PRO A 476 12.59 15.84 7.20
N SER A 477 13.48 14.87 7.44
CA SER A 477 13.55 13.66 6.62
C SER A 477 12.47 12.64 6.97
N SER A 478 12.15 11.76 6.01
CA SER A 478 11.17 10.70 6.16
C SER A 478 11.47 9.79 7.36
N PRO A 479 10.46 9.40 8.16
CA PRO A 479 10.60 8.32 9.14
C PRO A 479 11.02 7.00 8.50
N THR A 480 11.76 6.19 9.25
CA THR A 480 12.26 4.87 8.85
C THR A 480 11.84 3.79 9.87
N GLN A 481 12.15 2.52 9.60
CA GLN A 481 11.84 1.39 10.49
C GLN A 481 10.36 1.30 10.86
N VAL A 482 9.50 1.51 9.85
CA VAL A 482 8.05 1.56 10.08
C VAL A 482 7.49 0.14 10.26
N SER A 483 6.57 -0.03 11.20
CA SER A 483 5.83 -1.27 11.39
C SER A 483 4.43 -1.00 11.89
N VAL A 484 3.55 -1.97 11.73
CA VAL A 484 2.20 -1.96 12.30
C VAL A 484 1.88 -3.33 12.87
N THR A 485 1.34 -3.35 14.10
CA THR A 485 0.89 -4.57 14.76
C THR A 485 -0.51 -4.40 15.37
N CYS A 486 -1.25 -5.50 15.43
CA CYS A 486 -2.52 -5.57 16.14
C CYS A 486 -2.37 -6.28 17.50
N THR A 487 -2.98 -5.72 18.55
CA THR A 487 -3.04 -6.32 19.91
C THR A 487 -4.44 -6.38 20.50
N ALA A 488 -5.42 -5.70 19.88
CA ALA A 488 -6.82 -5.66 20.28
C ALA A 488 -7.71 -5.43 19.02
N ASP A 489 -8.90 -6.02 18.98
CA ASP A 489 -9.85 -5.81 17.87
C ASP A 489 -10.09 -4.31 17.66
N GLY A 490 -10.05 -3.89 16.39
CA GLY A 490 -10.19 -2.51 15.97
C GLY A 490 -9.04 -1.59 16.40
N ARG A 491 -7.87 -2.14 16.75
CA ARG A 491 -6.65 -1.36 17.06
C ARG A 491 -5.49 -1.71 16.14
N ALA A 492 -4.75 -0.67 15.75
CA ALA A 492 -3.48 -0.79 15.05
C ALA A 492 -2.43 0.05 15.78
N THR A 493 -1.29 -0.53 16.13
CA THR A 493 -0.15 0.19 16.70
C THR A 493 0.92 0.34 15.64
N ILE A 494 1.04 1.56 15.12
CA ILE A 494 2.05 1.95 14.14
C ILE A 494 3.27 2.42 14.91
N SER A 495 4.46 1.93 14.55
CA SER A 495 5.74 2.32 15.16
C SER A 495 6.74 2.76 14.09
N TRP A 496 7.67 3.66 14.44
CA TRP A 496 8.67 4.22 13.54
C TRP A 496 9.88 4.80 14.29
N VAL A 497 10.92 5.13 13.54
CA VAL A 497 12.07 5.92 13.99
C VAL A 497 12.11 7.24 13.20
N PRO A 498 12.41 8.39 13.84
CA PRO A 498 12.61 9.65 13.14
C PRO A 498 13.74 9.52 12.10
N GLY A 499 13.55 10.12 10.93
CA GLY A 499 14.60 10.17 9.91
C GLY A 499 15.85 10.93 10.35
N PRO A 500 16.96 10.80 9.60
CA PRO A 500 18.15 11.60 9.85
C PRO A 500 17.83 13.10 9.80
N SER A 501 18.52 13.89 10.62
CA SER A 501 18.30 15.35 10.67
C SER A 501 19.62 16.10 10.92
N SER A 502 19.61 17.38 10.61
CA SER A 502 20.73 18.31 10.77
C SER A 502 20.26 19.56 11.51
N SER A 503 21.13 20.15 12.34
CA SER A 503 20.86 21.45 12.97
C SER A 503 21.37 22.58 12.07
N GLY A 504 20.73 23.76 12.13
CA GLY A 504 21.17 24.95 11.38
C GLY A 504 20.28 25.39 10.22
N GLY A 505 19.09 24.79 10.06
CA GLY A 505 18.13 25.17 9.03
C GLY A 505 18.66 24.84 7.63
N THR A 506 18.70 25.82 6.74
CA THR A 506 19.21 25.66 5.36
C THR A 506 20.69 25.28 5.27
N ALA A 507 21.47 25.36 6.35
CA ALA A 507 22.87 24.92 6.36
C ALA A 507 23.06 23.41 6.57
N GLY A 508 21.98 22.64 6.79
CA GLY A 508 22.03 21.22 7.12
C GLY A 508 21.51 20.32 6.00
N VAL A 509 22.16 19.17 5.79
CA VAL A 509 21.93 18.28 4.63
C VAL A 509 20.67 17.43 4.75
N PHE A 510 20.36 16.97 5.98
CA PHE A 510 19.25 16.05 6.23
C PHE A 510 17.93 16.74 6.64
N GLY A 511 17.86 18.07 6.52
CA GLY A 511 16.71 18.84 6.98
C GLY A 511 16.65 18.99 8.51
N SER A 512 15.82 19.91 8.99
CA SER A 512 15.74 20.23 10.42
C SER A 512 15.04 19.11 11.21
N PRO A 513 15.33 18.93 12.52
CA PRO A 513 14.73 17.86 13.31
C PRO A 513 13.20 17.91 13.33
N ALA A 514 12.57 16.74 13.42
CA ALA A 514 11.13 16.63 13.63
C ALA A 514 10.73 17.18 15.00
N THR A 515 9.59 17.86 15.07
CA THR A 515 8.94 18.27 16.34
C THR A 515 7.62 17.53 16.58
N GLY A 516 7.15 16.78 15.60
CA GLY A 516 6.02 15.85 15.68
C GLY A 516 5.96 14.97 14.43
N PHE A 517 4.90 14.18 14.32
CA PHE A 517 4.63 13.29 13.21
C PHE A 517 3.16 13.36 12.79
N ARG A 518 2.87 12.82 11.61
CA ARG A 518 1.51 12.58 11.13
C ARG A 518 1.41 11.15 10.62
N VAL A 519 0.45 10.40 11.14
CA VAL A 519 0.17 9.02 10.72
C VAL A 519 -1.03 9.05 9.80
N TYR A 520 -0.81 8.70 8.54
CA TYR A 520 -1.84 8.61 7.51
C TYR A 520 -2.38 7.19 7.43
N GLY A 521 -3.70 7.04 7.34
CA GLY A 521 -4.38 5.76 7.12
C GLY A 521 -5.03 5.66 5.74
N SER A 522 -5.20 4.43 5.26
CA SER A 522 -5.81 4.11 3.96
C SER A 522 -6.48 2.73 4.02
N THR A 523 -7.44 2.49 3.11
CA THR A 523 -8.05 1.17 2.87
C THR A 523 -7.68 0.56 1.51
N ASP A 524 -7.04 1.34 0.63
CA ASP A 524 -6.57 0.88 -0.69
C ASP A 524 -5.03 0.90 -0.83
N GLY A 525 -4.32 1.50 0.13
CA GLY A 525 -2.87 1.70 0.11
C GLY A 525 -2.37 2.78 -0.85
N LEU A 526 -3.27 3.47 -1.57
CA LEU A 526 -2.97 4.42 -2.64
C LEU A 526 -3.42 5.83 -2.28
N GLY A 527 -4.69 5.99 -1.89
CA GLY A 527 -5.24 7.22 -1.35
C GLY A 527 -5.20 7.20 0.17
N PHE A 528 -4.67 8.24 0.78
CA PHE A 528 -4.54 8.36 2.24
C PHE A 528 -5.46 9.43 2.81
N ASP A 529 -5.86 9.24 4.06
CA ASP A 529 -6.73 10.14 4.82
C ASP A 529 -6.04 11.47 5.19
N GLY A 530 -6.69 12.27 6.04
CA GLY A 530 -6.14 13.55 6.52
C GLY A 530 -4.99 13.45 7.51
N GLY A 531 -4.68 12.22 7.96
CA GLY A 531 -3.65 11.92 8.92
C GLY A 531 -3.96 12.36 10.35
N THR A 532 -3.53 11.54 11.30
CA THR A 532 -3.59 11.84 12.74
C THR A 532 -2.27 12.45 13.21
N ALA A 533 -2.32 13.64 13.80
CA ALA A 533 -1.13 14.33 14.31
C ALA A 533 -0.63 13.67 15.61
N VAL A 534 0.69 13.58 15.75
CA VAL A 534 1.40 13.03 16.90
C VAL A 534 2.42 14.05 17.38
N ALA A 535 2.22 14.61 18.57
CA ALA A 535 3.11 15.64 19.10
C ALA A 535 4.42 15.05 19.66
N GLY A 536 5.52 15.77 19.49
CA GLY A 536 6.83 15.44 20.05
C GLY A 536 7.76 14.74 19.05
N GLY A 537 8.93 15.34 18.81
CA GLY A 537 9.94 14.82 17.88
C GLY A 537 10.59 13.50 18.30
N THR A 538 10.39 13.07 19.55
CA THR A 538 10.87 11.79 20.07
C THR A 538 9.81 10.68 20.03
N ALA A 539 8.58 10.99 19.62
CA ALA A 539 7.52 9.98 19.49
C ALA A 539 7.93 8.88 18.50
N ARG A 540 7.61 7.63 18.87
CA ARG A 540 7.99 6.42 18.11
C ARG A 540 6.81 5.53 17.73
N SER A 541 5.61 5.86 18.20
CA SER A 541 4.43 5.05 17.93
C SER A 541 3.14 5.82 18.14
N LEU A 542 2.08 5.31 17.51
CA LEU A 542 0.69 5.72 17.69
C LEU A 542 -0.19 4.47 17.63
N THR A 543 -1.11 4.34 18.58
CA THR A 543 -2.19 3.35 18.50
C THR A 543 -3.47 4.02 18.04
N LEU A 544 -3.95 3.64 16.86
CA LEU A 544 -5.27 4.00 16.37
C LEU A 544 -6.31 3.00 16.89
N THR A 545 -7.53 3.47 17.14
CA THR A 545 -8.63 2.67 17.70
C THR A 545 -9.92 2.92 16.93
N GLY A 546 -10.87 1.98 17.01
CA GLY A 546 -12.16 2.11 16.33
C GLY A 546 -12.10 1.75 14.86
N LEU A 547 -11.05 1.03 14.44
CA LEU A 547 -10.93 0.43 13.11
C LEU A 547 -11.90 -0.75 12.97
N ASP A 548 -12.35 -1.04 11.76
CA ASP A 548 -13.15 -2.23 11.47
C ASP A 548 -12.24 -3.49 11.46
N PRO A 549 -12.43 -4.46 12.37
CA PRO A 549 -11.58 -5.66 12.43
C PRO A 549 -11.77 -6.62 11.25
N THR A 550 -12.75 -6.39 10.36
CA THR A 550 -13.07 -7.28 9.24
C THR A 550 -12.40 -6.90 7.92
N MET A 551 -11.75 -5.73 7.85
CA MET A 551 -11.09 -5.25 6.64
C MET A 551 -9.67 -4.74 6.92
N PRO A 552 -8.75 -4.84 5.93
CA PRO A 552 -7.38 -4.37 6.10
C PRO A 552 -7.27 -2.85 6.06
N TYR A 553 -6.27 -2.32 6.77
CA TYR A 553 -5.87 -0.91 6.76
C TYR A 553 -4.38 -0.79 6.45
N GLN A 554 -4.02 0.27 5.73
CA GLN A 554 -2.64 0.61 5.41
C GLN A 554 -2.25 1.93 6.05
N PHE A 555 -0.98 2.06 6.47
CA PHE A 555 -0.47 3.23 7.15
C PHE A 555 0.88 3.67 6.61
N ARG A 556 1.14 4.97 6.67
CA ARG A 556 2.46 5.58 6.46
C ARG A 556 2.64 6.76 7.42
N VAL A 557 3.89 7.09 7.73
CA VAL A 557 4.21 8.14 8.71
C VAL A 557 5.02 9.25 8.05
N ALA A 558 4.65 10.50 8.26
CA ALA A 558 5.46 11.66 7.90
C ALA A 558 5.95 12.38 9.16
N ALA A 559 7.17 12.90 9.12
CA ALA A 559 7.69 13.79 10.15
C ALA A 559 7.21 15.22 9.89
N THR A 560 7.02 16.01 10.95
CA THR A 560 6.56 17.39 10.86
C THR A 560 7.42 18.31 11.72
N ASN A 561 7.63 19.54 11.26
CA ASN A 561 8.18 20.64 12.03
C ASN A 561 7.67 21.99 11.49
N ALA A 562 8.21 23.11 11.98
CA ALA A 562 7.83 24.45 11.50
C ALA A 562 8.25 24.73 10.03
N GLY A 563 9.17 23.94 9.48
CA GLY A 563 9.58 23.99 8.08
C GLY A 563 8.59 23.32 7.14
N GLY A 564 7.85 22.32 7.61
CA GLY A 564 6.84 21.61 6.83
C GLY A 564 6.70 20.15 7.24
N GLU A 565 6.26 19.34 6.28
CA GLU A 565 6.10 17.90 6.42
C GLU A 565 7.10 17.13 5.53
N SER A 566 7.71 16.06 6.02
CA SER A 566 8.61 15.23 5.21
C SER A 566 7.88 14.47 4.10
N LEU A 567 8.62 13.85 3.19
CA LEU A 567 8.12 12.67 2.48
C LEU A 567 7.68 11.59 3.50
N PRO A 568 6.66 10.77 3.21
CA PRO A 568 6.25 9.72 4.14
C PRO A 568 7.24 8.55 4.15
N SER A 569 7.13 7.69 5.16
CA SER A 569 7.70 6.34 5.17
C SER A 569 7.10 5.49 4.05
N GLU A 570 7.65 4.28 3.86
CA GLU A 570 6.94 3.22 3.14
C GLU A 570 5.58 2.87 3.79
N VAL A 571 4.75 2.14 3.05
CA VAL A 571 3.42 1.74 3.48
C VAL A 571 3.48 0.38 4.17
N VAL A 572 2.90 0.32 5.38
CA VAL A 572 2.68 -0.92 6.13
C VAL A 572 1.18 -1.24 6.19
N THR A 573 0.83 -2.50 6.41
CA THR A 573 -0.55 -2.99 6.37
C THR A 573 -0.90 -3.88 7.57
N VAL A 574 -2.15 -3.85 7.99
CA VAL A 574 -2.66 -4.68 9.09
C VAL A 574 -4.11 -5.11 8.84
N LEU A 575 -4.49 -6.29 9.33
CA LEU A 575 -5.88 -6.60 9.64
C LEU A 575 -6.09 -6.37 11.15
N PRO A 576 -6.85 -5.36 11.60
CA PRO A 576 -6.90 -4.97 13.01
C PRO A 576 -7.84 -5.88 13.82
N ALA A 577 -7.58 -7.18 13.80
CA ALA A 577 -8.29 -8.21 14.54
C ALA A 577 -7.34 -8.99 15.47
N VAL A 578 -7.80 -9.39 16.65
CA VAL A 578 -7.04 -10.23 17.58
C VAL A 578 -7.14 -11.71 17.26
N GLY A 579 -6.11 -12.43 17.69
CA GLY A 579 -5.99 -13.89 17.71
C GLY A 579 -4.53 -14.29 17.55
N SER A 580 -4.27 -15.51 17.08
CA SER A 580 -2.90 -15.93 16.74
C SER A 580 -2.32 -15.03 15.64
N ARG A 581 -1.08 -14.57 15.81
CA ARG A 581 -0.37 -13.83 14.77
C ARG A 581 0.00 -14.79 13.65
N GLN A 582 -0.63 -14.65 12.48
CA GLN A 582 -0.53 -15.65 11.43
C GLN A 582 0.52 -15.27 10.40
N VAL A 583 0.38 -14.10 9.79
CA VAL A 583 1.28 -13.66 8.72
C VAL A 583 1.93 -12.33 9.07
N LEU A 584 3.24 -12.25 8.92
CA LEU A 584 3.97 -10.99 8.84
C LEU A 584 4.33 -10.72 7.37
N VAL A 585 4.01 -9.54 6.86
CA VAL A 585 4.55 -9.05 5.60
C VAL A 585 5.76 -8.18 5.90
N VAL A 586 6.93 -8.60 5.45
CA VAL A 586 8.18 -7.82 5.55
C VAL A 586 8.48 -7.20 4.20
N ASN A 587 8.55 -5.88 4.13
CA ASN A 587 9.09 -5.19 2.97
C ASN A 587 10.60 -5.02 3.17
N GLY A 588 11.40 -5.73 2.39
CA GLY A 588 12.86 -5.58 2.33
C GLY A 588 13.33 -5.16 0.95
N PHE A 589 12.47 -4.48 0.18
CA PHE A 589 12.79 -3.96 -1.13
C PHE A 589 13.10 -2.46 -1.05
N ASP A 590 14.38 -2.17 -0.82
CA ASP A 590 14.89 -0.82 -0.58
C ASP A 590 15.54 -0.21 -1.82
N ARG A 591 15.94 -1.05 -2.77
CA ARG A 591 16.58 -0.62 -4.01
C ARG A 591 15.79 0.49 -4.70
N LEU A 592 16.50 1.58 -4.94
CA LEU A 592 16.02 2.79 -5.58
C LEU A 592 17.20 3.42 -6.31
N ASP A 593 17.44 2.99 -7.55
CA ASP A 593 18.60 3.43 -8.34
C ASP A 593 18.30 3.50 -9.85
N ARG A 594 19.22 4.08 -10.64
CA ARG A 594 18.98 4.36 -12.06
C ARG A 594 18.80 3.12 -12.95
N SER A 595 19.26 1.94 -12.52
CA SER A 595 19.12 0.71 -13.30
C SER A 595 17.64 0.31 -13.46
N GLN A 596 16.81 0.63 -12.47
CA GLN A 596 15.37 0.36 -12.44
C GLN A 596 14.52 1.43 -13.12
N ASN A 597 15.14 2.52 -13.61
CA ASN A 597 14.41 3.58 -14.28
C ASN A 597 13.60 3.06 -15.47
N PHE A 598 12.44 3.68 -15.68
CA PHE A 598 11.63 3.42 -16.85
C PHE A 598 12.43 3.72 -18.13
N LYS A 599 12.48 2.74 -19.04
CA LYS A 599 13.20 2.83 -20.30
C LYS A 599 12.22 3.22 -21.41
N LEU A 600 12.39 4.41 -21.96
CA LEU A 600 11.59 4.96 -23.05
C LEU A 600 12.41 4.91 -24.35
N THR A 601 11.82 4.44 -25.45
CA THR A 601 12.45 4.61 -26.77
C THR A 601 12.33 6.07 -27.19
N TYR A 602 13.47 6.76 -27.33
CA TYR A 602 13.52 8.12 -27.81
C TYR A 602 13.26 8.16 -29.32
N LEU A 603 12.18 8.83 -29.70
CA LEU A 603 11.59 8.71 -31.02
C LEU A 603 12.45 9.24 -32.16
N THR A 604 13.33 10.22 -31.88
CA THR A 604 14.13 10.88 -32.93
C THR A 604 15.32 10.03 -33.40
N SER A 605 15.95 9.26 -32.51
CA SER A 605 17.13 8.42 -32.83
C SER A 605 16.84 6.91 -32.72
N GLY A 606 15.73 6.50 -32.12
CA GLY A 606 15.43 5.12 -31.78
C GLY A 606 16.23 4.56 -30.59
N THR A 607 17.05 5.39 -29.93
CA THR A 607 17.86 4.98 -28.78
C THR A 607 17.04 5.01 -27.48
N THR A 608 17.44 4.22 -26.48
CA THR A 608 16.78 4.22 -25.16
C THR A 608 17.15 5.47 -24.36
N THR A 609 16.16 6.14 -23.78
CA THR A 609 16.32 7.16 -22.74
C THR A 609 15.69 6.67 -21.44
N GLU A 610 16.28 7.05 -20.31
CA GLU A 610 15.78 6.72 -18.98
C GLU A 610 14.94 7.88 -18.44
N ARG A 611 13.81 7.55 -17.81
CA ARG A 611 12.95 8.50 -17.10
C ARG A 611 13.02 8.24 -15.60
N VAL A 612 13.23 9.29 -14.82
CA VAL A 612 13.41 9.17 -13.37
C VAL A 612 12.10 9.45 -12.67
N TRP A 613 11.24 8.44 -12.69
CA TRP A 613 9.94 8.49 -12.04
C TRP A 613 9.95 7.60 -10.80
N ALA A 614 10.19 8.20 -9.63
CA ALA A 614 10.43 7.48 -8.38
C ALA A 614 9.40 6.37 -8.10
N ARG A 615 8.10 6.65 -8.28
CA ARG A 615 7.03 5.67 -8.08
C ARG A 615 7.12 4.44 -8.99
N TYR A 616 7.59 4.60 -10.24
CA TYR A 616 7.76 3.47 -11.17
C TYR A 616 9.11 2.78 -11.02
N ASN A 617 10.01 3.35 -10.24
CA ASN A 617 11.27 2.72 -9.82
C ASN A 617 11.00 1.85 -8.59
N ASN A 618 10.48 2.45 -7.51
CA ASN A 618 10.01 1.76 -6.32
C ASN A 618 8.86 2.55 -5.66
N SER A 619 7.64 2.01 -5.67
CA SER A 619 6.45 2.66 -5.10
C SER A 619 6.34 2.54 -3.58
N ARG A 620 7.07 1.62 -2.95
CA ARG A 620 7.08 1.35 -1.50
C ARG A 620 5.71 1.06 -0.88
N ASP A 621 4.78 0.52 -1.67
CA ASP A 621 3.41 0.19 -1.27
C ASP A 621 3.05 -1.31 -1.44
N TYR A 622 4.06 -2.15 -1.72
CA TYR A 622 3.87 -3.57 -2.04
C TYR A 622 3.30 -4.41 -0.90
N ALA A 623 3.48 -3.99 0.36
CA ALA A 623 2.82 -4.64 1.50
C ALA A 623 1.29 -4.66 1.33
N GLY A 624 0.71 -3.57 0.81
CA GLY A 624 -0.72 -3.49 0.47
C GLY A 624 -1.12 -4.47 -0.64
N VAL A 625 -0.27 -4.66 -1.65
CA VAL A 625 -0.50 -5.63 -2.74
C VAL A 625 -0.53 -7.07 -2.21
N VAL A 626 0.41 -7.42 -1.33
CA VAL A 626 0.47 -8.73 -0.67
C VAL A 626 -0.74 -8.92 0.25
N GLN A 627 -1.10 -7.92 1.07
CA GLN A 627 -2.30 -7.96 1.91
C GLN A 627 -3.56 -8.22 1.10
N ALA A 628 -3.75 -7.48 0.00
CA ALA A 628 -4.93 -7.64 -0.85
C ALA A 628 -5.04 -9.06 -1.39
N ALA A 629 -3.92 -9.68 -1.78
CA ALA A 629 -3.91 -11.07 -2.22
C ALA A 629 -4.20 -12.07 -1.08
N ILE A 630 -3.66 -11.84 0.12
CA ILE A 630 -3.95 -12.67 1.32
C ILE A 630 -5.44 -12.59 1.66
N GLN A 631 -5.99 -11.37 1.76
CA GLN A 631 -7.38 -11.15 2.14
C GLN A 631 -8.36 -11.69 1.08
N ALA A 632 -8.02 -11.59 -0.21
CA ALA A 632 -8.83 -12.18 -1.28
C ALA A 632 -8.76 -13.71 -1.30
N ALA A 633 -7.58 -14.29 -1.00
CA ALA A 633 -7.39 -15.73 -0.97
C ALA A 633 -8.07 -16.37 0.25
N ARG A 634 -7.88 -15.76 1.42
CA ARG A 634 -8.32 -16.27 2.72
C ARG A 634 -8.78 -15.12 3.61
N PRO A 635 -10.04 -14.67 3.45
CA PRO A 635 -10.58 -13.59 4.26
C PRO A 635 -10.46 -13.89 5.76
N GLY A 636 -9.95 -12.93 6.53
CA GLY A 636 -9.80 -13.06 7.99
C GLY A 636 -8.45 -13.60 8.45
N VAL A 637 -7.53 -13.95 7.53
CA VAL A 637 -6.13 -14.18 7.89
C VAL A 637 -5.54 -12.91 8.49
N ARG A 638 -5.03 -13.02 9.71
CA ARG A 638 -4.43 -11.88 10.41
C ARG A 638 -3.04 -11.58 9.87
N VAL A 639 -2.85 -10.32 9.52
CA VAL A 639 -1.61 -9.81 8.96
C VAL A 639 -1.16 -8.60 9.77
N ASP A 640 0.11 -8.61 10.14
CA ASP A 640 0.87 -7.43 10.56
C ASP A 640 1.94 -7.16 9.48
N ALA A 641 2.57 -5.98 9.51
CA ALA A 641 3.63 -5.66 8.55
C ALA A 641 4.75 -4.82 9.15
N ALA A 642 5.93 -4.93 8.57
CA ALA A 642 7.12 -4.23 9.00
C ALA A 642 8.07 -3.98 7.82
N SER A 643 8.89 -2.92 7.93
CA SER A 643 10.13 -2.86 7.18
C SER A 643 11.08 -3.95 7.66
N ASN A 644 11.99 -4.37 6.79
CA ASN A 644 13.07 -5.28 7.17
C ASN A 644 13.96 -4.70 8.29
N GLU A 645 14.22 -3.39 8.32
CA GLU A 645 15.03 -2.82 9.41
C GLU A 645 14.32 -2.84 10.76
N ALA A 646 12.98 -2.76 10.79
CA ALA A 646 12.22 -2.97 12.03
C ALA A 646 12.39 -4.40 12.55
N VAL A 647 12.58 -5.39 11.67
CA VAL A 647 12.92 -6.77 12.04
C VAL A 647 14.37 -6.86 12.52
N ILE A 648 15.33 -6.30 11.78
CA ILE A 648 16.77 -6.29 12.12
C ILE A 648 17.00 -5.71 13.51
N GLN A 649 16.34 -4.60 13.84
CA GLN A 649 16.48 -3.92 15.14
C GLN A 649 15.64 -4.54 16.26
N GLY A 650 14.91 -5.63 15.98
CA GLY A 650 14.12 -6.35 16.97
C GLY A 650 12.84 -5.64 17.40
N ALA A 651 12.38 -4.62 16.67
CA ALA A 651 11.09 -3.98 16.92
C ALA A 651 9.93 -4.92 16.57
N VAL A 652 10.13 -5.83 15.61
CA VAL A 652 9.20 -6.92 15.27
C VAL A 652 9.94 -8.25 15.26
N SER A 653 9.43 -9.24 15.99
CA SER A 653 10.03 -10.58 16.07
C SER A 653 9.32 -11.57 15.14
N LEU A 654 10.08 -12.21 14.25
CA LEU A 654 9.57 -13.23 13.32
C LEU A 654 8.94 -14.41 14.07
N ALA A 655 9.49 -14.80 15.22
CA ALA A 655 9.04 -15.95 16.01
C ALA A 655 7.61 -15.81 16.57
N THR A 656 6.99 -14.64 16.43
CA THR A 656 5.61 -14.43 16.84
C THR A 656 4.58 -14.83 15.78
N TYR A 657 5.00 -15.11 14.54
CA TYR A 657 4.12 -15.38 13.41
C TYR A 657 4.21 -16.84 12.94
N ASP A 658 3.10 -17.38 12.42
CA ASP A 658 3.08 -18.70 11.79
C ASP A 658 3.83 -18.69 10.45
N ALA A 659 3.72 -17.59 9.70
CA ALA A 659 4.30 -17.40 8.38
C ALA A 659 4.84 -15.97 8.16
N VAL A 660 5.84 -15.85 7.31
CA VAL A 660 6.42 -14.57 6.86
C VAL A 660 6.40 -14.53 5.33
N VAL A 661 5.87 -13.46 4.76
CA VAL A 661 6.07 -13.11 3.34
C VAL A 661 7.12 -12.02 3.29
N TRP A 662 8.28 -12.33 2.70
CA TRP A 662 9.41 -11.41 2.58
C TRP A 662 9.53 -10.92 1.15
N ILE A 663 9.24 -9.64 0.95
CA ILE A 663 9.28 -8.96 -0.35
C ILE A 663 10.68 -8.42 -0.56
N LEU A 664 11.32 -8.81 -1.66
CA LEU A 664 12.64 -8.31 -2.06
C LEU A 664 12.59 -7.54 -3.37
N GLY A 665 11.47 -7.53 -4.11
CA GLY A 665 11.41 -6.82 -5.38
C GLY A 665 12.55 -7.22 -6.31
N THR A 666 13.40 -6.26 -6.69
CA THR A 666 14.66 -6.51 -7.42
C THR A 666 15.91 -6.14 -6.60
N GLU A 667 15.84 -6.34 -5.28
CA GLU A 667 16.99 -6.21 -4.38
C GLU A 667 18.15 -7.08 -4.89
N SER A 668 19.38 -6.58 -4.77
CA SER A 668 20.57 -7.25 -5.30
C SER A 668 21.80 -6.79 -4.51
N THR A 669 22.99 -7.09 -5.00
CA THR A 669 24.27 -6.96 -4.28
C THR A 669 24.51 -5.60 -3.62
N ALA A 670 24.08 -4.51 -4.26
CA ALA A 670 24.35 -3.16 -3.75
C ALA A 670 23.48 -2.80 -2.52
N GLY A 671 22.18 -3.12 -2.54
CA GLY A 671 21.29 -2.91 -1.39
C GLY A 671 21.23 -4.11 -0.44
N ARG A 672 21.91 -5.21 -0.80
CA ARG A 672 22.07 -6.48 -0.08
C ARG A 672 20.77 -7.25 0.06
N THR A 673 20.59 -8.26 -0.78
CA THR A 673 19.51 -9.22 -0.63
C THR A 673 19.78 -10.09 0.59
N PHE A 674 18.94 -10.01 1.63
CA PHE A 674 19.16 -10.71 2.90
C PHE A 674 20.56 -10.47 3.46
N ASP A 675 20.75 -9.37 4.20
CA ASP A 675 22.00 -9.14 4.93
C ASP A 675 22.28 -10.27 5.96
N ALA A 676 23.50 -10.32 6.49
CA ALA A 676 23.90 -11.39 7.41
C ALA A 676 23.01 -11.49 8.66
N THR A 677 22.44 -10.39 9.13
CA THR A 677 21.51 -10.34 10.27
C THR A 677 20.17 -10.94 9.88
N GLU A 678 19.62 -10.52 8.73
CA GLU A 678 18.35 -11.03 8.21
C GLU A 678 18.44 -12.54 7.92
N GLN A 679 19.55 -13.01 7.30
CA GLN A 679 19.82 -14.43 7.10
C GLN A 679 19.72 -15.19 8.42
N THR A 680 20.40 -14.72 9.45
CA THR A 680 20.40 -15.35 10.78
C THR A 680 19.00 -15.42 11.39
N LEU A 681 18.24 -14.32 11.33
CA LEU A 681 16.90 -14.24 11.89
C LEU A 681 15.93 -15.18 11.15
N VAL A 682 16.02 -15.24 9.82
CA VAL A 682 15.19 -16.13 8.99
C VAL A 682 15.55 -17.59 9.20
N GLU A 683 16.84 -17.93 9.33
CA GLU A 683 17.28 -19.29 9.65
C GLU A 683 16.69 -19.78 10.98
N GLN A 684 16.74 -18.93 12.01
CA GLN A 684 16.16 -19.24 13.32
C GLN A 684 14.64 -19.40 13.25
N PHE A 685 13.97 -18.51 12.52
CA PHE A 685 12.53 -18.57 12.31
C PHE A 685 12.09 -19.87 11.63
N VAL A 686 12.71 -20.24 10.50
CA VAL A 686 12.40 -21.47 9.77
C VAL A 686 12.78 -22.70 10.60
N ALA A 687 13.89 -22.68 11.33
CA ALA A 687 14.29 -23.75 12.22
C ALA A 687 13.30 -23.95 13.38
N GLY A 688 12.67 -22.87 13.85
CA GLY A 688 11.62 -22.88 14.88
C GLY A 688 10.23 -23.30 14.39
N GLY A 689 10.09 -23.71 13.13
CA GLY A 689 8.81 -24.14 12.55
C GLY A 689 8.08 -23.08 11.72
N GLY A 690 8.59 -21.85 11.68
CA GLY A 690 7.99 -20.75 10.94
C GLY A 690 8.04 -20.94 9.42
N HIS A 691 6.95 -20.59 8.74
CA HIS A 691 6.82 -20.73 7.29
C HIS A 691 7.28 -19.49 6.53
N LEU A 692 8.01 -19.64 5.43
CA LEU A 692 8.61 -18.50 4.73
C LEU A 692 8.26 -18.49 3.24
N PHE A 693 7.68 -17.41 2.75
CA PHE A 693 7.59 -17.10 1.33
C PHE A 693 8.55 -15.95 0.99
N VAL A 694 9.61 -16.24 0.25
CA VAL A 694 10.53 -15.24 -0.29
C VAL A 694 10.13 -14.95 -1.74
N THR A 695 10.02 -13.67 -2.08
CA THR A 695 9.67 -13.25 -3.42
C THR A 695 10.53 -12.09 -3.90
N GLY A 696 11.22 -12.29 -5.02
CA GLY A 696 12.06 -11.27 -5.63
C GLY A 696 12.85 -11.83 -6.81
N ALA A 697 13.37 -10.94 -7.64
CA ALA A 697 14.41 -11.23 -8.61
C ALA A 697 15.80 -10.99 -7.97
N GLU A 698 16.87 -11.44 -8.63
CA GLU A 698 18.28 -11.26 -8.20
C GLU A 698 18.67 -11.86 -6.83
N VAL A 699 17.75 -12.56 -6.17
CA VAL A 699 17.96 -13.25 -4.90
C VAL A 699 19.01 -14.36 -5.04
N GLY A 700 18.91 -15.14 -6.12
CA GLY A 700 19.86 -16.20 -6.44
C GLY A 700 21.19 -15.67 -6.92
N TYR A 701 21.17 -14.64 -7.78
CA TYR A 701 22.37 -13.94 -8.23
C TYR A 701 23.20 -13.44 -7.05
N ASP A 702 22.60 -12.70 -6.12
CA ASP A 702 23.33 -12.12 -5.00
C ASP A 702 23.79 -13.18 -3.98
N LEU A 703 22.86 -14.01 -3.50
CA LEU A 703 23.17 -14.92 -2.40
C LEU A 703 24.04 -16.10 -2.84
N ASP A 704 23.74 -16.75 -3.95
CA ASP A 704 24.49 -17.93 -4.42
C ASP A 704 25.51 -17.56 -5.50
N GLY A 705 25.16 -16.74 -6.49
CA GLY A 705 26.05 -16.33 -7.58
C GLY A 705 27.28 -15.53 -7.09
N GLN A 706 27.03 -14.42 -6.37
CA GLN A 706 28.06 -13.57 -5.75
C GLN A 706 28.56 -14.12 -4.41
N ASN A 707 27.95 -15.18 -3.90
CA ASN A 707 28.33 -15.87 -2.66
C ASN A 707 28.16 -15.00 -1.39
N ASN A 708 27.20 -14.07 -1.38
CA ASN A 708 26.88 -13.24 -0.21
C ASN A 708 25.98 -13.95 0.82
N GLY A 709 25.46 -15.13 0.51
CA GLY A 709 24.70 -15.97 1.45
C GLY A 709 24.44 -17.38 0.91
N ARG A 710 25.41 -17.97 0.21
CA ARG A 710 25.24 -19.23 -0.52
C ARG A 710 24.75 -20.37 0.36
N THR A 711 25.27 -20.46 1.58
CA THR A 711 24.84 -21.49 2.54
C THR A 711 23.39 -21.28 2.93
N PHE A 712 22.99 -20.06 3.29
CA PHE A 712 21.62 -19.70 3.59
C PHE A 712 20.67 -20.04 2.43
N PHE A 713 21.02 -19.61 1.22
CA PHE A 713 20.23 -19.86 0.00
C PHE A 713 20.02 -21.35 -0.28
N ARG A 714 21.09 -22.16 -0.19
CA ARG A 714 21.02 -23.60 -0.50
C ARG A 714 20.39 -24.43 0.60
N THR A 715 20.64 -24.09 1.87
CA THR A 715 20.22 -24.92 3.00
C THR A 715 18.88 -24.50 3.59
N THR A 716 18.62 -23.20 3.67
CA THR A 716 17.38 -22.65 4.26
C THR A 716 16.35 -22.38 3.19
N LEU A 717 16.69 -21.66 2.11
CA LEU A 717 15.74 -21.42 1.01
C LEU A 717 15.58 -22.64 0.07
N GLY A 718 16.54 -23.56 0.10
CA GLY A 718 16.45 -24.84 -0.62
C GLY A 718 16.63 -24.75 -2.12
N ALA A 719 17.26 -23.68 -2.62
CA ALA A 719 17.49 -23.44 -4.04
C ALA A 719 18.98 -23.34 -4.37
N GLY A 720 19.36 -23.59 -5.62
CA GLY A 720 20.65 -23.19 -6.20
C GLY A 720 20.42 -22.24 -7.35
N TYR A 721 21.40 -21.38 -7.64
CA TYR A 721 21.34 -20.42 -8.74
C TYR A 721 21.90 -21.02 -10.03
N SER A 722 21.23 -20.76 -11.16
CA SER A 722 21.64 -21.25 -12.49
C SER A 722 21.91 -20.15 -13.50
N SER A 723 21.08 -19.10 -13.54
CA SER A 723 21.21 -18.01 -14.52
C SER A 723 20.52 -16.76 -14.01
N ASP A 724 21.06 -15.62 -14.43
CA ASP A 724 20.68 -14.28 -13.98
C ASP A 724 19.37 -13.80 -14.60
N ASP A 725 19.10 -14.28 -15.82
CA ASP A 725 17.95 -13.86 -16.61
C ASP A 725 17.27 -15.06 -17.26
N ALA A 726 16.00 -15.24 -16.93
CA ALA A 726 15.14 -16.21 -17.59
C ALA A 726 14.86 -15.84 -19.07
N GLY A 727 15.01 -14.58 -19.48
CA GLY A 727 14.70 -14.08 -20.82
C GLY A 727 13.21 -14.16 -21.16
N THR A 728 12.33 -14.27 -20.16
CA THR A 728 10.88 -14.40 -20.30
C THR A 728 10.16 -13.89 -19.05
N TYR A 729 8.89 -13.53 -19.22
CA TYR A 729 8.02 -12.98 -18.17
C TYR A 729 6.81 -13.87 -17.89
N GLN A 730 6.90 -15.14 -18.30
CA GLN A 730 5.83 -16.11 -18.26
C GLN A 730 6.30 -17.38 -17.57
N VAL A 731 5.44 -17.97 -16.75
CA VAL A 731 5.73 -19.23 -16.03
C VAL A 731 4.59 -20.23 -16.17
N THR A 732 4.91 -21.49 -15.97
CA THR A 732 3.99 -22.62 -15.98
C THR A 732 4.14 -23.42 -14.69
N ALA A 733 3.06 -24.09 -14.28
CA ALA A 733 3.04 -24.89 -13.07
C ALA A 733 3.23 -26.39 -13.38
N PRO A 734 4.37 -27.01 -13.02
CA PRO A 734 4.59 -28.44 -13.22
C PRO A 734 3.68 -29.30 -12.33
N ALA A 735 3.37 -30.51 -12.81
CA ALA A 735 2.64 -31.52 -12.03
C ALA A 735 3.53 -32.01 -10.86
N GLY A 736 3.15 -31.69 -9.63
CA GLY A 736 3.91 -32.03 -8.41
C GLY A 736 4.32 -30.83 -7.56
N GLY A 737 4.29 -29.62 -8.11
CA GLY A 737 4.45 -28.39 -7.34
C GLY A 737 3.14 -27.92 -6.68
N ILE A 738 3.22 -27.06 -5.67
CA ILE A 738 2.08 -26.46 -4.95
C ILE A 738 1.16 -25.66 -5.87
N PHE A 739 1.70 -25.15 -6.99
CA PHE A 739 0.96 -24.38 -7.99
C PHE A 739 0.33 -25.26 -9.08
N ALA A 740 0.44 -26.58 -9.00
CA ALA A 740 -0.09 -27.50 -10.02
C ALA A 740 -1.55 -27.17 -10.39
N GLY A 741 -1.83 -27.09 -11.69
CA GLY A 741 -3.14 -26.75 -12.24
C GLY A 741 -3.42 -25.26 -12.39
N LEU A 742 -2.56 -24.36 -11.88
CA LEU A 742 -2.64 -22.93 -12.23
C LEU A 742 -2.09 -22.67 -13.63
N SER A 743 -2.63 -21.66 -14.32
CA SER A 743 -2.20 -21.24 -15.65
C SER A 743 -2.27 -19.72 -15.79
N GLY A 744 -1.65 -19.17 -16.84
CA GLY A 744 -1.67 -17.72 -17.12
C GLY A 744 -0.91 -16.86 -16.10
N ILE A 745 0.13 -17.42 -15.48
CA ILE A 745 0.97 -16.67 -14.54
C ILE A 745 2.04 -15.94 -15.34
N GLY A 746 1.91 -14.62 -15.42
CA GLY A 746 2.90 -13.72 -16.00
C GLY A 746 3.18 -12.54 -15.07
N PHE A 747 4.36 -11.95 -15.23
CA PHE A 747 4.83 -10.83 -14.42
C PHE A 747 5.32 -9.66 -15.28
N SER A 748 5.59 -8.52 -14.65
CA SER A 748 5.86 -7.26 -15.32
C SER A 748 7.17 -7.26 -16.12
N ASN A 749 7.08 -6.83 -17.38
CA ASN A 749 8.23 -6.49 -18.23
C ASN A 749 8.41 -4.98 -18.41
N GLY A 750 7.70 -4.17 -17.61
CA GLY A 750 7.72 -2.70 -17.67
C GLY A 750 7.11 -2.07 -18.94
N SER A 751 6.55 -2.85 -19.88
CA SER A 751 6.14 -2.34 -21.21
C SER A 751 4.63 -2.21 -21.45
N SER A 752 3.77 -2.78 -20.59
CA SER A 752 2.33 -2.82 -20.83
C SER A 752 1.52 -2.81 -19.53
N PHE A 753 0.61 -1.85 -19.41
CA PHE A 753 -0.36 -1.77 -18.33
C PHE A 753 -1.69 -1.21 -18.84
N ALA A 754 -2.80 -1.75 -18.33
CA ALA A 754 -4.15 -1.30 -18.68
C ALA A 754 -4.56 -0.01 -17.94
N SER A 755 -3.88 0.33 -16.84
CA SER A 755 -4.05 1.56 -16.05
C SER A 755 -2.74 1.93 -15.35
N LEU A 756 -2.60 3.18 -14.90
CA LEU A 756 -1.39 3.62 -14.20
C LEU A 756 -1.16 2.91 -12.87
N ASP A 757 -2.22 2.49 -12.18
CA ASP A 757 -2.09 1.63 -10.98
C ASP A 757 -1.57 0.24 -11.32
N GLY A 758 -1.82 -0.24 -12.55
CA GLY A 758 -1.27 -1.49 -13.04
C GLY A 758 0.19 -1.39 -13.48
N GLN A 759 0.81 -0.21 -13.43
CA GLN A 759 2.20 0.00 -13.83
C GLN A 759 3.15 -0.35 -12.68
N THR A 760 3.80 -1.51 -12.80
CA THR A 760 4.89 -1.96 -11.93
C THR A 760 6.23 -1.86 -12.65
N TYR A 761 7.34 -1.83 -11.89
CA TYR A 761 8.70 -1.79 -12.45
C TYR A 761 8.99 -3.00 -13.37
N ASN A 762 10.03 -2.87 -14.19
CA ASN A 762 10.49 -3.97 -15.05
C ASN A 762 11.31 -4.98 -14.23
N VAL A 763 10.95 -6.26 -14.30
CA VAL A 763 11.77 -7.34 -13.72
C VAL A 763 12.85 -7.71 -14.73
N ALA A 764 13.95 -6.96 -14.75
CA ALA A 764 14.97 -7.09 -15.79
C ALA A 764 15.72 -8.43 -15.78
N TYR A 765 15.90 -9.02 -14.59
CA TYR A 765 16.76 -10.20 -14.36
C TYR A 765 16.07 -11.20 -13.41
N PRO A 766 14.99 -11.86 -13.86
CA PRO A 766 14.34 -12.92 -13.09
C PRO A 766 15.28 -14.14 -12.99
N ASP A 767 15.65 -14.53 -11.77
CA ASP A 767 16.60 -15.61 -11.52
C ASP A 767 16.07 -16.97 -12.01
N VAL A 768 16.93 -17.73 -12.67
CA VAL A 768 16.72 -19.15 -12.94
C VAL A 768 17.32 -20.00 -11.83
N LEU A 769 16.46 -20.79 -11.19
CA LEU A 769 16.77 -21.57 -10.01
C LEU A 769 16.98 -23.06 -10.32
N THR A 770 17.52 -23.77 -9.35
CA THR A 770 17.60 -25.24 -9.28
C THR A 770 17.14 -25.72 -7.91
N ALA A 771 16.46 -26.86 -7.85
CA ALA A 771 16.02 -27.44 -6.58
C ALA A 771 17.19 -28.13 -5.87
N GLN A 772 17.42 -27.83 -4.59
CA GLN A 772 18.31 -28.60 -3.74
C GLN A 772 17.65 -29.89 -3.25
N ALA A 773 18.43 -30.79 -2.63
CA ALA A 773 17.89 -32.02 -2.05
C ALA A 773 16.79 -31.72 -1.02
N GLY A 774 15.63 -32.38 -1.18
CA GLY A 774 14.43 -32.15 -0.36
C GLY A 774 13.53 -31.01 -0.84
N SER A 775 13.92 -30.29 -1.90
CA SER A 775 13.11 -29.25 -2.55
C SER A 775 12.49 -29.76 -3.86
N THR A 776 11.42 -29.10 -4.30
CA THR A 776 10.71 -29.39 -5.55
C THR A 776 10.53 -28.11 -6.36
N VAL A 777 10.58 -28.22 -7.69
CA VAL A 777 10.27 -27.09 -8.58
C VAL A 777 8.76 -26.81 -8.53
N ALA A 778 8.39 -25.60 -8.12
CA ALA A 778 7.00 -25.18 -7.96
C ALA A 778 6.47 -24.44 -9.20
N LEU A 779 7.32 -23.68 -9.88
CA LEU A 779 7.04 -23.02 -11.17
C LEU A 779 8.24 -23.16 -12.09
N SER A 780 8.01 -23.17 -13.40
CA SER A 780 9.05 -23.17 -14.43
C SER A 780 8.83 -22.05 -15.43
N TYR A 781 9.90 -21.38 -15.86
CA TYR A 781 9.82 -20.37 -16.90
C TYR A 781 9.36 -21.00 -18.22
N SER A 782 8.52 -20.26 -18.94
CA SER A 782 8.00 -20.64 -20.26
C SER A 782 8.58 -19.72 -21.33
N GLY A 783 9.29 -20.30 -22.29
CA GLY A 783 10.14 -19.53 -23.21
C GLY A 783 11.44 -19.10 -22.54
N GLY A 784 12.19 -18.21 -23.21
CA GLY A 784 13.50 -17.76 -22.73
C GLY A 784 14.47 -18.91 -22.51
N THR A 785 15.24 -18.89 -21.41
CA THR A 785 16.19 -19.94 -21.01
C THR A 785 15.52 -21.14 -20.34
N GLY A 786 14.22 -21.04 -20.00
CA GLY A 786 13.49 -22.07 -19.25
C GLY A 786 13.98 -22.23 -17.81
N GLY A 787 13.88 -23.44 -17.26
CA GLY A 787 14.35 -23.73 -15.88
C GLY A 787 13.34 -23.38 -14.78
N ALA A 788 13.75 -23.51 -13.52
CA ALA A 788 12.86 -23.29 -12.38
C ALA A 788 12.71 -21.80 -12.07
N ALA A 789 11.46 -21.35 -11.97
CA ALA A 789 11.09 -19.98 -11.58
C ALA A 789 10.70 -19.88 -10.11
N ALA A 790 10.27 -20.98 -9.50
CA ALA A 790 10.03 -21.05 -8.06
C ALA A 790 10.35 -22.44 -7.52
N ILE A 791 10.82 -22.47 -6.27
CA ILE A 791 11.17 -23.68 -5.53
C ILE A 791 10.31 -23.73 -4.26
N GLN A 792 9.81 -24.92 -3.94
CA GLN A 792 9.22 -25.21 -2.63
C GLN A 792 10.10 -26.18 -1.86
N ARG A 793 10.10 -26.09 -0.54
CA ARG A 793 10.77 -27.02 0.36
C ARG A 793 9.86 -27.35 1.53
N THR A 794 9.57 -28.64 1.69
CA THR A 794 8.79 -29.11 2.85
C THR A 794 9.70 -29.15 4.06
N GLY A 795 9.22 -28.57 5.16
CA GLY A 795 9.88 -28.61 6.45
C GLY A 795 9.95 -30.03 6.99
N THR A 796 11.11 -30.41 7.53
CA THR A 796 11.33 -31.70 8.19
C THR A 796 11.99 -31.46 9.55
N ALA A 797 11.83 -32.41 10.48
CA ALA A 797 12.37 -32.31 11.84
C ALA A 797 11.98 -31.01 12.57
N GLY A 798 10.71 -30.59 12.45
CA GLY A 798 10.19 -29.40 13.11
C GLY A 798 10.46 -28.07 12.38
N ARG A 799 11.19 -28.08 11.26
CA ARG A 799 11.36 -26.89 10.41
C ARG A 799 10.06 -26.53 9.70
N GLY A 800 9.88 -25.25 9.39
CA GLY A 800 8.78 -24.77 8.57
C GLY A 800 8.98 -24.97 7.08
N ASN A 801 7.88 -24.99 6.34
CA ASN A 801 7.84 -24.98 4.87
C ASN A 801 8.36 -23.66 4.29
N VAL A 802 9.06 -23.73 3.16
CA VAL A 802 9.60 -22.56 2.45
C VAL A 802 9.15 -22.56 0.99
N VAL A 803 8.82 -21.37 0.46
CA VAL A 803 8.62 -21.11 -0.97
C VAL A 803 9.54 -19.95 -1.36
N LEU A 804 10.28 -20.12 -2.44
CA LEU A 804 11.10 -19.07 -3.06
C LEU A 804 10.66 -18.89 -4.50
N ALA A 805 10.29 -17.66 -4.88
CA ALA A 805 10.10 -17.27 -6.28
C ALA A 805 11.28 -16.41 -6.74
N GLY A 806 11.88 -16.74 -7.89
CA GLY A 806 12.94 -15.97 -8.55
C GLY A 806 12.43 -14.76 -9.34
N PHE A 807 11.19 -14.35 -9.07
CA PHE A 807 10.60 -13.11 -9.54
C PHE A 807 9.70 -12.52 -8.43
N PRO A 808 9.45 -11.20 -8.43
CA PRO A 808 8.65 -10.56 -7.39
C PRO A 808 7.14 -10.77 -7.60
N PHE A 809 6.43 -11.18 -6.56
CA PHE A 809 5.01 -11.52 -6.55
C PHE A 809 4.12 -10.32 -6.87
N GLU A 810 4.48 -9.16 -6.36
CA GLU A 810 3.83 -7.88 -6.59
C GLU A 810 3.79 -7.50 -8.08
N THR A 811 4.70 -8.03 -8.89
CA THR A 811 4.76 -7.78 -10.34
C THR A 811 3.88 -8.70 -11.18
N ILE A 812 3.21 -9.69 -10.57
CA ILE A 812 2.15 -10.46 -11.26
C ILE A 812 1.00 -9.48 -11.51
N THR A 813 0.77 -9.08 -12.75
CA THR A 813 -0.07 -7.90 -13.07
C THR A 813 -1.56 -8.10 -12.85
N GLN A 814 -2.05 -9.35 -12.82
CA GLN A 814 -3.46 -9.69 -12.63
C GLN A 814 -3.77 -10.04 -11.17
N ALA A 815 -4.67 -9.28 -10.53
CA ALA A 815 -5.04 -9.46 -9.12
C ALA A 815 -5.63 -10.86 -8.82
N ALA A 816 -6.43 -11.42 -9.74
CA ALA A 816 -6.98 -12.77 -9.60
C ALA A 816 -5.89 -13.86 -9.64
N THR A 817 -4.85 -13.67 -10.45
CA THR A 817 -3.69 -14.55 -10.51
C THR A 817 -2.87 -14.45 -9.23
N ARG A 818 -2.61 -13.24 -8.72
CA ARG A 818 -1.98 -13.03 -7.41
C ARG A 818 -2.73 -13.76 -6.30
N THR A 819 -4.05 -13.62 -6.27
CA THR A 819 -4.93 -14.29 -5.30
C THR A 819 -4.76 -15.82 -5.36
N SER A 820 -4.78 -16.40 -6.57
CA SER A 820 -4.65 -17.84 -6.76
C SER A 820 -3.28 -18.36 -6.34
N VAL A 821 -2.20 -17.62 -6.64
CA VAL A 821 -0.83 -17.97 -6.22
C VAL A 821 -0.71 -17.89 -4.69
N MET A 822 -1.19 -16.79 -4.08
CA MET A 822 -1.15 -16.62 -2.62
C MET A 822 -1.95 -17.71 -1.89
N ASP A 823 -3.11 -18.11 -2.39
CA ASP A 823 -3.90 -19.20 -1.77
C ASP A 823 -3.11 -20.52 -1.75
N ARG A 824 -2.36 -20.85 -2.81
CA ARG A 824 -1.52 -22.06 -2.83
C ARG A 824 -0.38 -21.98 -1.82
N VAL A 825 0.24 -20.82 -1.67
CA VAL A 825 1.30 -20.59 -0.66
C VAL A 825 0.74 -20.75 0.75
N LEU A 826 -0.34 -20.02 1.09
CA LEU A 826 -0.98 -20.11 2.41
C LEU A 826 -1.49 -21.52 2.70
N GLY A 827 -1.97 -22.24 1.69
CA GLY A 827 -2.39 -23.64 1.79
C GLY A 827 -1.25 -24.57 2.13
N TYR A 828 -0.12 -24.39 1.46
CA TYR A 828 1.09 -25.15 1.74
C TYR A 828 1.66 -24.85 3.13
N PHE A 829 1.49 -23.64 3.65
CA PHE A 829 1.88 -23.25 5.00
C PHE A 829 0.87 -23.66 6.07
N GLY A 830 -0.29 -24.21 5.70
CA GLY A 830 -1.34 -24.53 6.66
C GLY A 830 -1.97 -23.31 7.35
N VAL A 831 -1.80 -22.10 6.78
CA VAL A 831 -2.36 -20.85 7.32
C VAL A 831 -3.87 -20.82 7.06
N ILE A 832 -4.65 -21.15 8.06
CA ILE A 832 -6.12 -21.23 7.98
C ILE A 832 -6.78 -19.95 8.52
N PRO A 833 -7.74 -19.32 7.81
CA PRO A 833 -8.50 -18.20 8.35
C PRO A 833 -9.34 -18.60 9.55
N ASP A 834 -9.39 -17.72 10.54
CA ASP A 834 -10.35 -17.83 11.64
C ASP A 834 -11.71 -17.27 11.20
N LEU A 835 -12.77 -17.99 11.57
CA LEU A 835 -14.13 -17.51 11.51
C LEU A 835 -14.62 -17.25 12.95
N PRO A 836 -14.49 -16.01 13.44
CA PRO A 836 -14.95 -15.66 14.79
C PRO A 836 -16.49 -15.60 14.83
N LEU A 837 -17.07 -16.28 15.82
CA LEU A 837 -18.48 -16.17 16.20
C LEU A 837 -18.57 -15.68 17.64
N SER A 838 -18.97 -14.42 17.81
CA SER A 838 -19.15 -13.80 19.13
C SER A 838 -20.60 -13.93 19.59
N VAL A 839 -20.83 -14.57 20.75
CA VAL A 839 -22.13 -14.59 21.42
C VAL A 839 -21.97 -13.89 22.77
N ALA A 840 -22.67 -12.77 22.94
CA ALA A 840 -22.61 -11.97 24.17
C ALA A 840 -23.05 -12.77 25.40
N ALA A 841 -22.56 -12.40 26.58
CA ALA A 841 -22.88 -13.07 27.84
C ALA A 841 -24.39 -13.19 28.08
N GLY A 842 -24.84 -14.35 28.58
CA GLY A 842 -26.26 -14.64 28.85
C GLY A 842 -27.14 -14.84 27.61
N GLN A 843 -26.60 -14.68 26.40
CA GLN A 843 -27.32 -14.93 25.15
C GLN A 843 -27.05 -16.35 24.63
N ALA A 844 -28.05 -16.95 23.97
CA ALA A 844 -27.90 -18.19 23.23
C ALA A 844 -28.20 -17.94 21.75
N SER A 845 -27.32 -18.39 20.86
CA SER A 845 -27.49 -18.28 19.40
C SER A 845 -27.38 -19.67 18.76
N ILE A 846 -28.24 -19.95 17.79
CA ILE A 846 -28.17 -21.18 16.98
C ILE A 846 -27.45 -20.88 15.69
N ASP A 847 -26.38 -21.63 15.46
CA ASP A 847 -25.62 -21.62 14.22
C ASP A 847 -26.09 -22.73 13.29
N GLY A 848 -27.19 -22.45 12.59
CA GLY A 848 -27.84 -23.36 11.66
C GLY A 848 -27.18 -23.46 10.28
N THR A 849 -25.94 -22.98 10.14
CA THR A 849 -25.25 -22.88 8.84
C THR A 849 -24.23 -24.01 8.68
N THR A 850 -24.32 -24.77 7.59
CA THR A 850 -23.27 -25.72 7.20
C THR A 850 -22.05 -24.96 6.65
N ARG A 851 -20.87 -25.25 7.20
CA ARG A 851 -19.58 -24.66 6.83
C ARG A 851 -18.64 -25.73 6.31
N SER A 852 -17.83 -25.35 5.33
CA SER A 852 -16.84 -26.20 4.67
C SER A 852 -15.60 -25.38 4.29
N GLY A 853 -14.50 -26.07 3.99
CA GLY A 853 -13.27 -25.43 3.50
C GLY A 853 -12.21 -25.20 4.59
N PRO A 854 -11.10 -24.52 4.27
CA PRO A 854 -9.93 -24.41 5.13
C PRO A 854 -10.08 -23.32 6.20
N LEU A 855 -11.18 -23.32 6.96
CA LEU A 855 -11.41 -22.35 8.04
C LEU A 855 -11.39 -23.00 9.42
N ARG A 856 -11.05 -22.21 10.44
CA ARG A 856 -11.14 -22.57 11.86
C ARG A 856 -12.26 -21.80 12.52
N LEU A 857 -13.19 -22.50 13.15
CA LEU A 857 -14.29 -21.85 13.87
C LEU A 857 -13.79 -21.36 15.23
N VAL A 858 -13.96 -20.08 15.55
CA VAL A 858 -13.51 -19.52 16.84
C VAL A 858 -14.70 -18.91 17.58
N LYS A 859 -15.11 -19.54 18.69
CA LYS A 859 -16.21 -19.06 19.53
C LYS A 859 -15.69 -18.07 20.59
N ARG A 860 -16.28 -16.87 20.61
CA ARG A 860 -16.01 -15.76 21.55
C ARG A 860 -17.24 -15.31 22.34
N GLY A 861 -17.01 -14.54 23.39
CA GLY A 861 -18.04 -13.98 24.27
C GLY A 861 -18.64 -15.00 25.24
N GLY A 862 -19.07 -14.55 26.41
CA GLY A 862 -19.54 -15.42 27.49
C GLY A 862 -20.87 -16.17 27.25
N GLY A 863 -21.53 -15.98 26.10
CA GLY A 863 -22.80 -16.65 25.76
C GLY A 863 -22.64 -18.07 25.19
N ARG A 864 -23.78 -18.68 24.85
CA ARG A 864 -23.90 -20.06 24.35
C ARG A 864 -24.10 -20.08 22.83
N LEU A 865 -23.27 -20.83 22.10
CA LEU A 865 -23.44 -21.09 20.66
C LEU A 865 -23.91 -22.53 20.47
N VAL A 866 -25.04 -22.75 19.80
CA VAL A 866 -25.56 -24.08 19.49
C VAL A 866 -25.23 -24.43 18.03
N ILE A 867 -24.47 -25.51 17.80
CA ILE A 867 -24.16 -26.02 16.46
C ILE A 867 -25.04 -27.25 16.20
N ASP A 868 -26.02 -27.12 15.29
CA ASP A 868 -27.02 -28.16 15.00
C ASP A 868 -26.92 -28.74 13.58
N ARG A 869 -25.96 -28.27 12.76
CA ARG A 869 -25.66 -28.79 11.42
C ARG A 869 -24.33 -29.52 11.35
N VAL A 870 -24.21 -30.36 10.32
CA VAL A 870 -22.94 -30.97 9.91
C VAL A 870 -22.04 -29.89 9.31
N ASN A 871 -20.75 -29.96 9.65
CA ASN A 871 -19.70 -29.10 9.13
C ASN A 871 -18.51 -29.94 8.62
N THR A 872 -17.86 -29.48 7.56
CA THR A 872 -16.71 -30.13 6.91
C THR A 872 -15.49 -29.22 6.80
N PHE A 873 -15.44 -28.16 7.62
CA PHE A 873 -14.26 -27.31 7.67
C PHE A 873 -13.07 -28.02 8.31
N THR A 874 -11.87 -27.75 7.82
CA THR A 874 -10.66 -28.51 8.19
C THR A 874 -9.80 -27.85 9.24
N GLY A 875 -10.13 -26.64 9.69
CA GLY A 875 -9.36 -25.90 10.69
C GLY A 875 -9.71 -26.22 12.14
N GLY A 876 -10.77 -27.00 12.37
CA GLY A 876 -11.22 -27.36 13.71
C GLY A 876 -11.96 -26.23 14.41
N THR A 877 -12.26 -26.43 15.69
CA THR A 877 -13.05 -25.50 16.50
C THR A 877 -12.26 -25.06 17.74
N VAL A 878 -12.20 -23.76 17.99
CA VAL A 878 -11.61 -23.17 19.20
C VAL A 878 -12.72 -22.50 19.99
N ILE A 879 -12.83 -22.81 21.27
CA ILE A 879 -13.72 -22.13 22.21
C ILE A 879 -12.85 -21.27 23.12
N GLU A 880 -12.82 -19.97 22.83
CA GLU A 880 -12.06 -19.01 23.65
C GLU A 880 -12.85 -18.64 24.92
N GLU A 881 -14.17 -18.45 24.79
CA GLU A 881 -15.04 -18.02 25.87
C GLU A 881 -16.47 -18.58 25.74
N GLY A 882 -17.16 -18.67 26.90
CA GLY A 882 -18.55 -19.09 26.97
C GLY A 882 -18.72 -20.58 26.70
N GLU A 883 -19.82 -20.94 26.02
CA GLU A 883 -20.18 -22.34 25.77
C GLU A 883 -20.46 -22.60 24.29
N VAL A 884 -20.00 -23.75 23.79
CA VAL A 884 -20.52 -24.37 22.56
C VAL A 884 -21.34 -25.59 22.94
N VAL A 885 -22.58 -25.65 22.46
CA VAL A 885 -23.45 -26.83 22.55
C VAL A 885 -23.49 -27.50 21.19
N LEU A 886 -22.99 -28.73 21.13
CA LEU A 886 -23.00 -29.53 19.92
C LEU A 886 -24.25 -30.40 19.90
N ARG A 887 -25.17 -30.15 18.96
CA ARG A 887 -26.37 -30.97 18.73
C ARG A 887 -26.23 -31.93 17.54
N ASN A 888 -25.18 -31.75 16.75
CA ASN A 888 -24.85 -32.63 15.65
C ASN A 888 -23.42 -33.16 15.83
N PRO A 889 -23.19 -34.48 15.91
CA PRO A 889 -21.87 -35.03 16.18
C PRO A 889 -20.81 -34.68 15.13
N ALA A 890 -21.21 -34.30 13.92
CA ALA A 890 -20.31 -33.85 12.86
C ALA A 890 -20.23 -32.31 12.73
N GLY A 891 -20.61 -31.56 13.77
CA GLY A 891 -20.65 -30.09 13.74
C GLY A 891 -19.32 -29.39 14.02
N LEU A 892 -18.31 -30.07 14.57
CA LEU A 892 -17.03 -29.43 14.98
C LEU A 892 -15.98 -29.33 13.86
N GLY A 893 -16.31 -29.78 12.65
CA GLY A 893 -15.38 -29.89 11.53
C GLY A 893 -14.56 -31.19 11.58
N THR A 894 -13.53 -31.28 10.74
CA THR A 894 -12.75 -32.51 10.53
C THR A 894 -11.36 -32.47 11.17
N ALA A 895 -11.04 -31.45 11.96
CA ALA A 895 -9.81 -31.35 12.74
C ALA A 895 -10.13 -31.34 14.24
N GLY A 896 -9.14 -31.02 15.08
CA GLY A 896 -9.28 -31.06 16.53
C GLY A 896 -10.14 -29.94 17.12
N ILE A 897 -10.39 -30.07 18.42
CA ILE A 897 -11.04 -29.03 19.23
C ILE A 897 -10.10 -28.51 20.32
N GLU A 898 -10.09 -27.18 20.48
CA GLU A 898 -9.40 -26.50 21.58
C GLU A 898 -10.44 -25.83 22.49
N VAL A 899 -10.42 -26.16 23.79
CA VAL A 899 -11.28 -25.54 24.80
C VAL A 899 -10.37 -24.80 25.78
N ARG A 900 -10.44 -23.46 25.74
CA ARG A 900 -9.59 -22.59 26.57
C ARG A 900 -10.14 -22.45 27.99
N ASN A 901 -9.32 -21.80 28.83
CA ASN A 901 -9.63 -21.61 30.24
C ASN A 901 -10.95 -20.83 30.44
N GLY A 902 -11.86 -21.36 31.26
CA GLY A 902 -13.18 -20.77 31.50
C GLY A 902 -14.21 -21.02 30.39
N ALA A 903 -13.84 -21.71 29.31
CA ALA A 903 -14.72 -22.06 28.21
C ALA A 903 -15.29 -23.48 28.36
N ARG A 904 -16.43 -23.75 27.71
CA ARG A 904 -17.13 -25.03 27.81
C ARG A 904 -17.55 -25.58 26.45
N LEU A 905 -17.33 -26.87 26.24
CA LEU A 905 -18.02 -27.68 25.23
C LEU A 905 -19.08 -28.55 25.91
N THR A 906 -20.29 -28.59 25.37
CA THR A 906 -21.37 -29.47 25.83
C THR A 906 -21.85 -30.33 24.67
N ILE A 907 -21.88 -31.64 24.86
CA ILE A 907 -22.38 -32.61 23.88
C ILE A 907 -23.86 -32.87 24.16
N ASP A 908 -24.73 -32.32 23.30
CA ASP A 908 -26.19 -32.45 23.34
C ASP A 908 -26.67 -33.33 22.16
N CYS A 909 -26.01 -34.49 22.00
CA CYS A 909 -26.23 -35.44 20.91
C CYS A 909 -26.98 -36.72 21.38
N GLY A 910 -27.68 -36.66 22.51
CA GLY A 910 -28.27 -37.83 23.16
C GLY A 910 -27.20 -38.86 23.57
N TYR A 911 -27.45 -40.15 23.30
CA TYR A 911 -26.50 -41.25 23.54
C TYR A 911 -25.40 -41.37 22.46
N GLY A 912 -25.34 -40.45 21.51
CA GLY A 912 -24.35 -40.47 20.43
C GLY A 912 -22.92 -40.24 20.93
N ARG A 913 -21.95 -40.80 20.18
CA ARG A 913 -20.51 -40.57 20.40
C ARG A 913 -19.98 -39.55 19.39
N VAL A 914 -19.24 -38.55 19.86
CA VAL A 914 -18.64 -37.50 19.02
C VAL A 914 -17.17 -37.82 18.79
N SER A 915 -16.78 -38.04 17.54
CA SER A 915 -15.37 -38.26 17.19
C SER A 915 -14.60 -36.94 17.23
N LEU A 916 -13.50 -36.91 17.96
CA LEU A 916 -12.57 -35.80 18.08
C LEU A 916 -11.24 -36.20 17.42
N PRO A 917 -10.93 -35.68 16.22
CA PRO A 917 -9.64 -35.89 15.56
C PRO A 917 -8.44 -35.34 16.33
N GLY A 918 -8.66 -34.55 17.38
CA GLY A 918 -7.66 -34.07 18.33
C GLY A 918 -8.33 -33.27 19.44
N LEU A 919 -7.74 -33.26 20.63
CA LEU A 919 -8.28 -32.57 21.81
C LEU A 919 -7.18 -31.79 22.54
N ALA A 920 -7.36 -30.47 22.63
CA ALA A 920 -6.60 -29.60 23.52
C ALA A 920 -7.55 -29.00 24.57
N LEU A 921 -7.38 -29.38 25.83
CA LEU A 921 -8.21 -28.91 26.95
C LEU A 921 -7.33 -28.15 27.95
N ALA A 922 -7.56 -26.84 28.10
CA ALA A 922 -6.84 -26.03 29.08
C ALA A 922 -7.21 -26.43 30.52
N ALA A 923 -6.35 -26.12 31.49
CA ALA A 923 -6.51 -26.53 32.90
C ALA A 923 -7.79 -26.04 33.60
N GLY A 924 -8.49 -25.03 33.06
CA GLY A 924 -9.83 -24.62 33.51
C GLY A 924 -10.88 -24.61 32.39
N GLY A 925 -10.59 -25.28 31.27
CA GLY A 925 -11.60 -25.56 30.25
C GLY A 925 -12.45 -26.75 30.67
N ARG A 926 -13.69 -26.82 30.16
CA ARG A 926 -14.65 -27.87 30.51
C ARG A 926 -15.22 -28.58 29.29
N ILE A 927 -15.34 -29.90 29.36
CA ILE A 927 -16.17 -30.69 28.45
C ILE A 927 -17.26 -31.39 29.26
N ASP A 928 -18.50 -31.22 28.84
CA ASP A 928 -19.65 -31.98 29.31
C ASP A 928 -20.05 -32.98 28.21
N VAL A 929 -19.83 -34.26 28.44
CA VAL A 929 -20.13 -35.32 27.46
C VAL A 929 -21.63 -35.64 27.35
N GLY A 930 -22.48 -35.00 28.16
CA GLY A 930 -23.92 -35.24 28.18
C GLY A 930 -24.25 -36.69 28.54
N ALA A 931 -25.33 -37.23 27.97
CA ALA A 931 -25.71 -38.64 28.14
C ALA A 931 -24.90 -39.61 27.25
N GLY A 932 -24.09 -39.09 26.33
CA GLY A 932 -23.32 -39.85 25.35
C GLY A 932 -21.83 -39.91 25.69
N GLY A 933 -20.99 -39.62 24.71
CA GLY A 933 -19.54 -39.63 24.90
C GLY A 933 -18.74 -38.96 23.78
N ILE A 934 -17.43 -38.90 23.97
CA ILE A 934 -16.45 -38.45 22.99
C ILE A 934 -15.46 -39.59 22.68
N VAL A 935 -15.00 -39.67 21.43
CA VAL A 935 -13.97 -40.62 20.98
C VAL A 935 -12.78 -39.81 20.47
N ILE A 936 -11.68 -39.80 21.22
CA ILE A 936 -10.46 -39.07 20.89
C ILE A 936 -9.58 -39.98 20.03
N ALA A 937 -9.21 -39.50 18.84
CA ALA A 937 -8.43 -40.29 17.88
C ALA A 937 -7.06 -40.71 18.45
N ALA A 938 -6.61 -41.91 18.05
CA ALA A 938 -5.35 -42.49 18.51
C ALA A 938 -4.15 -41.57 18.27
N GLY A 939 -3.26 -41.47 19.25
CA GLY A 939 -2.02 -40.68 19.16
C GLY A 939 -2.19 -39.16 19.29
N THR A 940 -3.40 -38.65 19.50
CA THR A 940 -3.67 -37.20 19.58
C THR A 940 -3.69 -36.66 21.02
N ALA A 941 -3.87 -37.54 22.01
CA ALA A 941 -3.74 -37.26 23.42
C ALA A 941 -3.21 -38.50 24.15
N SER A 942 -2.48 -38.30 25.26
CA SER A 942 -2.06 -39.42 26.10
C SER A 942 -3.20 -39.88 27.02
N VAL A 943 -3.31 -41.18 27.25
CA VAL A 943 -4.30 -41.77 28.16
C VAL A 943 -4.17 -41.18 29.58
N ALA A 944 -2.93 -40.95 30.04
CA ALA A 944 -2.67 -40.32 31.33
C ALA A 944 -3.23 -38.89 31.41
N THR A 945 -3.05 -38.10 30.34
CA THR A 945 -3.60 -36.75 30.25
C THR A 945 -5.13 -36.78 30.24
N VAL A 946 -5.76 -37.64 29.45
CA VAL A 946 -7.23 -37.74 29.39
C VAL A 946 -7.79 -38.22 30.74
N ARG A 947 -7.16 -39.21 31.39
CA ARG A 947 -7.54 -39.65 32.74
C ARG A 947 -7.46 -38.51 33.75
N GLN A 948 -6.39 -37.71 33.73
CA GLN A 948 -6.28 -36.53 34.60
C GLN A 948 -7.43 -35.54 34.38
N GLN A 949 -7.84 -35.32 33.12
CA GLN A 949 -8.96 -34.45 32.79
C GLN A 949 -10.32 -35.02 33.25
N VAL A 950 -10.52 -36.33 33.14
CA VAL A 950 -11.71 -37.01 33.68
C VAL A 950 -11.75 -36.89 35.21
N VAL A 951 -10.66 -37.20 35.90
CA VAL A 951 -10.56 -37.05 37.37
C VAL A 951 -10.80 -35.59 37.79
N ALA A 952 -10.24 -34.61 37.08
CA ALA A 952 -10.50 -33.19 37.33
C ALA A 952 -12.00 -32.85 37.12
N GLY A 953 -12.63 -33.49 36.14
CA GLY A 953 -14.06 -33.40 35.82
C GLY A 953 -14.99 -34.11 36.80
N ARG A 954 -14.48 -34.82 37.83
CA ARG A 954 -15.25 -35.34 38.98
C ARG A 954 -15.28 -34.36 40.16
N GLY A 955 -14.27 -33.49 40.29
CA GLY A 955 -14.19 -32.51 41.37
C GLY A 955 -14.27 -33.12 42.78
N GLN A 956 -15.16 -32.60 43.64
CA GLN A 956 -15.40 -33.10 45.02
C GLN A 956 -16.40 -34.28 45.10
N GLY A 957 -16.64 -34.99 44.00
CA GLY A 957 -17.50 -36.17 43.95
C GLY A 957 -18.81 -36.01 43.17
N ASP A 958 -18.97 -34.94 42.38
CA ASP A 958 -20.12 -34.71 41.50
C ASP A 958 -19.63 -34.38 40.08
N TRP A 959 -19.99 -35.22 39.11
CA TRP A 959 -19.59 -35.09 37.70
C TRP A 959 -20.30 -33.95 36.95
N ALA A 960 -21.40 -33.40 37.49
CA ALA A 960 -22.22 -32.40 36.82
C ALA A 960 -21.82 -30.95 37.16
N SER A 961 -21.30 -30.69 38.35
CA SER A 961 -21.04 -29.33 38.88
C SER A 961 -19.61 -28.83 38.68
N THR A 962 -18.83 -29.43 37.78
CA THR A 962 -17.39 -29.18 37.71
C THR A 962 -17.01 -27.89 37.02
N THR A 963 -15.90 -27.30 37.49
CA THR A 963 -15.32 -26.05 36.97
C THR A 963 -14.21 -26.28 35.95
N THR A 964 -13.78 -27.53 35.75
CA THR A 964 -12.71 -27.94 34.81
C THR A 964 -12.86 -29.42 34.44
N GLY A 965 -12.14 -29.86 33.42
CA GLY A 965 -12.00 -31.27 33.06
C GLY A 965 -13.16 -31.79 32.21
N ILE A 966 -13.25 -33.12 32.12
CA ILE A 966 -14.27 -33.84 31.35
C ILE A 966 -15.26 -34.47 32.33
N GLY A 967 -16.50 -33.97 32.35
CA GLY A 967 -17.58 -34.44 33.21
C GLY A 967 -18.87 -34.71 32.43
N SER A 968 -19.96 -34.97 33.14
CA SER A 968 -21.29 -35.15 32.53
C SER A 968 -22.37 -34.55 33.42
N ALA A 969 -23.20 -33.67 32.85
CA ALA A 969 -24.41 -33.20 33.54
C ALA A 969 -25.45 -34.30 33.77
N ALA A 970 -25.37 -35.43 33.05
CA ALA A 970 -26.23 -36.59 33.26
C ALA A 970 -25.77 -37.46 34.45
N ALA A 971 -24.57 -37.23 34.98
CA ALA A 971 -23.96 -37.93 36.11
C ALA A 971 -23.97 -37.11 37.42
N GLY A 972 -25.02 -36.30 37.62
CA GLY A 972 -25.16 -35.43 38.80
C GLY A 972 -25.55 -36.15 40.10
N PRO A 973 -25.72 -35.41 41.21
CA PRO A 973 -26.03 -35.97 42.52
C PRO A 973 -27.35 -36.75 42.50
N GLY A 974 -27.32 -37.98 43.02
CA GLY A 974 -28.47 -38.89 43.02
C GLY A 974 -28.70 -39.62 41.69
N SER A 975 -27.85 -39.41 40.69
CA SER A 975 -27.81 -40.28 39.52
C SER A 975 -27.05 -41.58 39.83
N ASN A 976 -27.44 -42.68 39.19
CA ASN A 976 -26.66 -43.92 39.13
C ASN A 976 -25.71 -43.91 37.92
N ARG A 977 -25.11 -42.73 37.64
CA ARG A 977 -24.25 -42.47 36.49
C ARG A 977 -22.94 -41.86 36.93
N THR A 978 -21.91 -42.08 36.13
CA THR A 978 -20.53 -41.62 36.30
C THR A 978 -19.93 -41.31 34.93
N VAL A 979 -18.64 -40.96 34.84
CA VAL A 979 -17.93 -40.81 33.57
C VAL A 979 -16.79 -41.81 33.52
N GLY A 980 -16.84 -42.73 32.57
CA GLY A 980 -15.82 -43.75 32.37
C GLY A 980 -14.86 -43.42 31.23
N ILE A 981 -13.70 -44.10 31.24
CA ILE A 981 -12.66 -43.97 30.21
C ILE A 981 -12.25 -45.36 29.72
N LEU A 982 -12.13 -45.54 28.40
CA LEU A 982 -11.69 -46.79 27.78
C LEU A 982 -10.69 -46.53 26.66
N VAL A 983 -9.59 -47.28 26.62
CA VAL A 983 -8.69 -47.32 25.46
C VAL A 983 -9.15 -48.44 24.54
N GLN A 984 -9.49 -48.09 23.30
CA GLN A 984 -9.98 -49.03 22.29
C GLN A 984 -8.82 -49.76 21.59
N ASN A 985 -9.15 -50.85 20.89
CA ASN A 985 -8.17 -51.68 20.17
C ASN A 985 -7.38 -50.92 19.08
N ASP A 986 -7.95 -49.85 18.53
CA ASP A 986 -7.29 -48.98 17.54
C ASP A 986 -6.43 -47.89 18.19
N GLY A 987 -6.34 -47.87 19.53
CA GLY A 987 -5.61 -46.88 20.32
C GLY A 987 -6.37 -45.58 20.55
N SER A 988 -7.61 -45.44 20.08
CA SER A 988 -8.47 -44.30 20.41
C SER A 988 -8.96 -44.36 21.86
N ILE A 989 -9.32 -43.20 22.42
CA ILE A 989 -9.76 -43.08 23.82
C ILE A 989 -11.23 -42.69 23.83
N LEU A 990 -12.09 -43.55 24.37
CA LEU A 990 -13.49 -43.28 24.62
C LEU A 990 -13.65 -42.69 26.03
N VAL A 991 -14.35 -41.57 26.15
CA VAL A 991 -14.81 -41.01 27.41
C VAL A 991 -16.32 -40.84 27.32
N ALA A 992 -17.09 -41.43 28.23
CA ALA A 992 -18.55 -41.46 28.11
C ALA A 992 -19.24 -41.39 29.47
N CYS A 993 -20.47 -40.87 29.47
CA CYS A 993 -21.39 -41.08 30.58
C CYS A 993 -21.70 -42.57 30.69
N ALA A 994 -21.45 -43.14 31.87
CA ALA A 994 -21.50 -44.57 32.13
C ALA A 994 -22.27 -44.86 33.41
N ALA A 995 -22.55 -46.13 33.67
CA ALA A 995 -22.90 -46.60 35.00
C ALA A 995 -21.62 -46.93 35.80
N PRO A 996 -21.59 -46.73 37.12
CA PRO A 996 -20.55 -47.32 37.96
C PRO A 996 -20.56 -48.84 37.74
N GLY A 997 -19.47 -49.39 37.21
CA GLY A 997 -19.35 -50.81 36.89
C GLY A 997 -19.45 -51.20 35.41
N ASP A 998 -19.83 -50.30 34.50
CA ASP A 998 -19.72 -50.57 33.05
C ASP A 998 -18.27 -50.28 32.62
N ILE A 999 -17.38 -51.25 32.78
CA ILE A 999 -15.94 -51.02 32.62
C ILE A 999 -15.48 -51.06 31.16
N ASP A 1000 -16.29 -51.63 30.26
CA ASP A 1000 -16.05 -51.65 28.81
C ASP A 1000 -16.90 -50.64 28.01
N LEU A 1001 -17.74 -49.86 28.71
CA LEU A 1001 -18.56 -48.77 28.19
C LEU A 1001 -19.57 -49.20 27.12
N ASP A 1002 -20.05 -50.44 27.16
CA ASP A 1002 -21.00 -50.99 26.18
C ASP A 1002 -22.46 -50.57 26.43
N GLY A 1003 -22.77 -50.05 27.63
CA GLY A 1003 -24.11 -49.63 28.03
C GLY A 1003 -24.87 -50.64 28.89
N PHE A 1004 -24.21 -51.71 29.33
CA PHE A 1004 -24.68 -52.72 30.26
C PHE A 1004 -23.76 -52.75 31.49
N VAL A 1005 -24.29 -53.24 32.60
CA VAL A 1005 -23.46 -53.63 33.76
C VAL A 1005 -23.80 -55.09 33.99
N ASP A 1006 -22.93 -56.00 33.59
CA ASP A 1006 -23.24 -57.43 33.61
C ASP A 1006 -22.04 -58.30 34.03
N ILE A 1007 -22.20 -59.62 33.91
CA ILE A 1007 -21.16 -60.57 34.30
C ILE A 1007 -19.85 -60.39 33.52
N ALA A 1008 -19.89 -59.81 32.32
CA ALA A 1008 -18.69 -59.53 31.53
C ALA A 1008 -17.82 -58.47 32.21
N ASP A 1009 -18.42 -57.43 32.80
CA ASP A 1009 -17.69 -56.42 33.56
C ASP A 1009 -17.00 -57.00 34.79
N ILE A 1010 -17.72 -57.83 35.56
CA ILE A 1010 -17.13 -58.51 36.73
C ILE A 1010 -16.01 -59.46 36.29
N ALA A 1011 -16.21 -60.19 35.19
CA ALA A 1011 -15.20 -61.09 34.65
C ALA A 1011 -13.95 -60.33 34.18
N ALA A 1012 -14.10 -59.17 33.56
CA ALA A 1012 -13.00 -58.32 33.12
C ALA A 1012 -12.27 -57.67 34.32
N LEU A 1013 -13.01 -57.20 35.33
CA LEU A 1013 -12.44 -56.70 36.59
C LEU A 1013 -11.62 -57.77 37.29
N MET A 1014 -12.17 -58.98 37.48
CA MET A 1014 -11.46 -60.11 38.09
C MET A 1014 -10.30 -60.59 37.22
N GLY A 1015 -10.49 -60.55 35.89
CA GLY A 1015 -9.51 -60.93 34.89
C GLY A 1015 -8.28 -60.02 34.84
N SER A 1016 -8.38 -58.79 35.36
CA SER A 1016 -7.23 -57.88 35.51
C SER A 1016 -6.17 -58.43 36.48
N GLY A 1017 -6.60 -59.23 37.46
CA GLY A 1017 -5.76 -59.71 38.55
C GLY A 1017 -5.32 -58.63 39.55
N LEU A 1018 -5.92 -57.43 39.50
CA LEU A 1018 -5.54 -56.29 40.34
C LEU A 1018 -6.42 -56.11 41.59
N PHE A 1019 -7.55 -56.82 41.68
CA PHE A 1019 -8.49 -56.72 42.80
C PHE A 1019 -7.82 -57.00 44.16
N ASP A 1020 -7.91 -56.03 45.07
CA ASP A 1020 -7.38 -56.05 46.44
C ASP A 1020 -5.84 -56.24 46.52
N THR A 1021 -5.12 -55.95 45.43
CA THR A 1021 -3.65 -56.08 45.38
C THR A 1021 -2.91 -54.81 45.82
N GLY A 1022 -3.58 -53.66 45.82
CA GLY A 1022 -2.97 -52.34 46.04
C GLY A 1022 -2.09 -51.84 44.89
N LEU A 1023 -2.06 -52.55 43.75
CA LEU A 1023 -1.37 -52.11 42.54
C LEU A 1023 -2.21 -51.08 41.78
N ALA A 1024 -1.52 -50.23 41.01
CA ALA A 1024 -2.17 -49.20 40.21
C ALA A 1024 -3.11 -49.82 39.16
N ALA A 1025 -4.33 -49.29 39.06
CA ALA A 1025 -5.33 -49.75 38.11
C ALA A 1025 -5.99 -48.58 37.35
N ALA A 1026 -6.60 -48.91 36.22
CA ALA A 1026 -7.42 -48.02 35.41
C ALA A 1026 -8.89 -48.45 35.41
N TRP A 1027 -9.77 -47.58 34.88
CA TRP A 1027 -11.20 -47.83 34.76
C TRP A 1027 -11.54 -49.19 34.14
N TRP A 1028 -10.93 -49.52 32.99
CA TRP A 1028 -11.15 -50.79 32.28
C TRP A 1028 -10.54 -52.02 32.98
N GLU A 1029 -9.81 -51.81 34.08
CA GLU A 1029 -9.29 -52.87 34.96
C GLU A 1029 -10.12 -53.01 36.24
N GLY A 1030 -11.03 -52.07 36.51
CA GLY A 1030 -11.95 -52.10 37.65
C GLY A 1030 -11.94 -50.87 38.56
N ASP A 1031 -11.04 -49.90 38.37
CA ASP A 1031 -10.95 -48.65 39.17
C ASP A 1031 -12.07 -47.69 38.75
N VAL A 1032 -13.32 -48.00 39.13
CA VAL A 1032 -14.52 -47.24 38.75
C VAL A 1032 -14.68 -45.98 39.60
N ASN A 1033 -13.99 -45.92 40.73
CA ASN A 1033 -14.01 -44.80 41.64
C ASN A 1033 -12.81 -43.83 41.44
N TYR A 1034 -11.87 -44.13 40.54
CA TYR A 1034 -10.68 -43.31 40.26
C TYR A 1034 -9.73 -43.05 41.45
N ASP A 1035 -9.72 -43.89 42.49
CA ASP A 1035 -8.76 -43.80 43.60
C ASP A 1035 -7.38 -44.41 43.25
N GLY A 1036 -7.31 -45.11 42.11
CA GLY A 1036 -6.08 -45.64 41.53
C GLY A 1036 -5.77 -47.08 41.88
N VAL A 1037 -6.64 -47.77 42.63
CA VAL A 1037 -6.56 -49.23 42.86
C VAL A 1037 -7.91 -49.86 42.50
N VAL A 1038 -7.99 -51.19 42.50
CA VAL A 1038 -9.28 -51.90 42.44
C VAL A 1038 -9.46 -52.64 43.74
N ASP A 1039 -10.51 -52.34 44.50
CA ASP A 1039 -10.80 -53.03 45.76
C ASP A 1039 -12.32 -53.22 46.01
N SER A 1040 -12.67 -53.57 47.24
CA SER A 1040 -14.07 -53.79 47.63
C SER A 1040 -14.96 -52.55 47.48
N LEU A 1041 -14.40 -51.33 47.46
CA LEU A 1041 -15.12 -50.08 47.26
C LEU A 1041 -15.59 -49.95 45.82
N ASP A 1042 -14.76 -50.31 44.83
CA ASP A 1042 -15.14 -50.32 43.41
C ASP A 1042 -16.28 -51.30 43.14
N LEU A 1043 -16.15 -52.53 43.66
CA LEU A 1043 -17.18 -53.55 43.53
C LEU A 1043 -18.47 -53.11 44.26
N GLY A 1044 -18.33 -52.42 45.39
CA GLY A 1044 -19.44 -51.81 46.11
C GLY A 1044 -20.15 -50.73 45.30
N GLU A 1045 -19.40 -49.89 44.57
CA GLU A 1045 -19.96 -48.82 43.73
C GLU A 1045 -20.67 -49.40 42.49
N MET A 1046 -20.09 -50.44 41.87
CA MET A 1046 -20.71 -51.21 40.79
C MET A 1046 -22.06 -51.81 41.21
N LEU A 1047 -22.08 -52.62 42.27
CA LEU A 1047 -23.28 -53.33 42.71
C LEU A 1047 -24.30 -52.38 43.36
N GLY A 1048 -23.81 -51.33 44.05
CA GLY A 1048 -24.63 -50.32 44.70
C GLY A 1048 -25.43 -49.45 43.74
N SER A 1049 -25.06 -49.41 42.46
CA SER A 1049 -25.81 -48.71 41.40
C SER A 1049 -27.20 -49.31 41.13
N GLY A 1050 -27.40 -50.59 41.48
CA GLY A 1050 -28.62 -51.35 41.19
C GLY A 1050 -28.80 -51.72 39.71
N LEU A 1051 -27.74 -51.61 38.90
CA LEU A 1051 -27.78 -51.82 37.44
C LEU A 1051 -27.22 -53.17 36.99
N PHE A 1052 -26.55 -53.91 37.88
CA PHE A 1052 -25.98 -55.23 37.57
C PHE A 1052 -27.07 -56.21 37.09
N ASP A 1053 -26.88 -56.76 35.89
CA ASP A 1053 -27.85 -57.61 35.16
C ASP A 1053 -29.25 -56.98 34.99
N GLY A 1054 -29.35 -55.65 35.11
CA GLY A 1054 -30.61 -54.89 35.02
C GLY A 1054 -31.09 -54.58 33.60
N GLY A 1055 -30.31 -54.96 32.59
CA GLY A 1055 -30.49 -54.58 31.18
C GLY A 1055 -29.80 -53.27 30.80
N GLY A 1056 -29.97 -52.84 29.54
CA GLY A 1056 -29.28 -51.67 29.01
C GLY A 1056 -29.76 -50.37 29.65
N TYR A 1057 -28.82 -49.54 30.11
CA TYR A 1057 -29.14 -48.35 30.90
C TYR A 1057 -29.19 -47.05 30.06
N ARG A 1058 -28.99 -47.15 28.74
CA ARG A 1058 -29.07 -46.07 27.75
C ARG A 1058 -30.44 -46.07 27.03
N THR A 1059 -31.54 -45.77 27.74
CA THR A 1059 -32.92 -45.77 27.18
C THR A 1059 -33.51 -44.40 26.97
#